data_AF-A0ABD3MNH3-F1
#
_entry.id   AF-A0ABD3MNH3-F1
#
_cell.length_a   1.000
_cell.length_b   1.000
_cell.length_c   1.000
_cell.angle_alpha   90.00
_cell.angle_beta   90.00
_cell.angle_gamma   90.00
#
_symmetry.space_group_name_H-M   'P 1'
#
loop_
_entity.id
_entity.type
_entity.pdbx_description
1 polymer ?
#
loop_
_entity_poly.entity_id
_entity_poly.type
_entity_poly.pdbx_seq_one_letter_code
_entity_poly.pdbx_strand_id
1 'polypeptide(L)'
;MPEERPPARPPSSSSSSSSDRKRRRRSSAVAMTTRPSDDEYHYYYDDDYDDDDGRGLRTLFGHPHGALPRGNVHLASSVGDDVSVRDRGLGPALRALDDESLLHVLSYVDGITLGGGVVMTSRFLYVMGHHEELWRDLALRRWGECGISVLPPPPPPSYRDGDDDDDDDDRARNDDFGGCWRDVYVHNHIRNRANATISMSSIHSKDDVEGQQRRTRYRHVPIRMSGVYSDVLFRSWLCRSFALRPSWMSTHTVPTLSREDVTVELFLTEYEAKNIPLLIEGASRDWGALKRWDEGYLRRVAGNVKFRATSGAAPLPARFALDDYLNYCHRATEEAPLYLFDRTFGTGCPQLLRDFDDDLGRTCPWWDRNANFGHDLFGVLGESRRPDYQWLIVGPKRSGSSFHIDPNCTHAWNAPIIGRKRWIFYPPGVNPPGVFPSPNGDDVCMPISIGEWFLTYWDEHVRRRSNPDPSRRPMECTARPGDVLFVPHGWWHMVLNIGDNDDDDYIDDVDDDRVGDRRGASVALTRNYVSASNLPDVLRFLDTRVGQISGCRDRRGEGAVAPEDMGREFRMALLAVEEEKGAEQEEVWELEREWEQEQDLDNDEKKCSDERLDYKTRRRKGKWADLLAKSEARAKEGWGCGAWRDLPQPTCSRRNAELNEGIDAMMTAEDRKCSSKIVRSSILARAKRPAFALDAGDARADGAGAVSPSSALEGFSFSFAFL
;
A
#
# COMPACT_ATOMS: atom_id res chain seq x y z
N MET A 1 -56.89 53.41 56.55
CA MET A 1 -57.19 54.31 55.42
C MET A 1 -56.68 53.65 54.15
N PRO A 2 -57.58 53.29 53.23
CA PRO A 2 -58.62 52.27 53.46
C PRO A 2 -58.42 51.08 52.49
N GLU A 3 -58.63 49.81 52.90
CA GLU A 3 -59.87 48.99 52.69
C GLU A 3 -60.03 48.49 51.22
N GLU A 4 -60.73 47.40 50.89
CA GLU A 4 -61.71 46.61 51.66
C GLU A 4 -61.63 45.07 51.40
N ARG A 5 -62.74 44.31 51.51
CA ARG A 5 -62.77 42.85 51.78
C ARG A 5 -63.38 41.97 50.66
N PRO A 6 -63.05 40.66 50.62
CA PRO A 6 -63.68 39.66 49.73
C PRO A 6 -64.95 39.03 50.34
N PRO A 7 -65.74 38.27 49.55
CA PRO A 7 -65.59 36.80 49.44
C PRO A 7 -65.47 36.35 47.94
N ALA A 8 -65.64 35.11 47.45
CA ALA A 8 -66.15 33.83 47.99
C ALA A 8 -65.46 32.58 47.33
N ARG A 9 -66.17 31.43 47.29
CA ARG A 9 -65.75 30.06 46.87
C ARG A 9 -67.00 29.16 46.68
N PRO A 10 -66.91 27.87 46.26
CA PRO A 10 -66.05 27.16 45.27
C PRO A 10 -66.96 26.32 44.29
N PRO A 11 -66.60 25.16 43.67
CA PRO A 11 -65.32 24.45 43.39
C PRO A 11 -65.14 24.24 41.85
N SER A 12 -64.62 23.17 41.21
CA SER A 12 -63.94 21.89 41.56
C SER A 12 -63.20 21.31 40.33
N SER A 13 -61.95 20.83 40.51
CA SER A 13 -61.19 19.84 39.69
C SER A 13 -60.95 20.13 38.18
N SER A 14 -59.84 19.67 37.54
CA SER A 14 -58.80 18.70 37.95
C SER A 14 -57.36 19.20 37.66
N SER A 15 -56.37 18.48 38.20
CA SER A 15 -54.92 18.76 38.18
C SER A 15 -54.19 18.02 37.02
N SER A 16 -52.86 18.07 36.80
CA SER A 16 -51.71 18.51 37.62
C SER A 16 -50.52 19.05 36.76
N SER A 17 -49.51 19.67 37.40
CA SER A 17 -48.41 20.40 36.73
C SER A 17 -47.01 20.13 37.31
N SER A 18 -45.97 20.47 36.54
CA SER A 18 -44.54 20.49 36.91
C SER A 18 -44.16 21.61 37.92
N SER A 19 -43.02 21.47 38.62
CA SER A 19 -42.24 22.59 39.18
C SER A 19 -40.81 22.22 39.66
N ASP A 20 -39.81 23.07 39.37
CA ASP A 20 -38.43 23.03 39.90
C ASP A 20 -38.31 23.18 41.44
N ARG A 21 -37.11 22.88 42.01
CA ARG A 21 -36.23 23.93 42.63
C ARG A 21 -34.90 23.50 43.30
N LYS A 22 -33.82 24.16 42.84
CA LYS A 22 -32.72 24.84 43.59
C LYS A 22 -31.86 24.10 44.66
N ARG A 23 -30.54 24.06 44.38
CA ARG A 23 -29.40 23.83 45.31
C ARG A 23 -29.36 24.76 46.54
N ARG A 24 -28.63 24.33 47.60
CA ARG A 24 -28.20 25.15 48.75
C ARG A 24 -26.81 24.69 49.27
N ARG A 25 -26.03 25.58 49.92
CA ARG A 25 -24.62 25.39 50.36
C ARG A 25 -24.42 25.67 51.87
N ARG A 26 -23.47 24.98 52.53
CA ARG A 26 -22.72 25.25 53.81
C ARG A 26 -21.70 24.09 54.01
N SER A 27 -20.37 24.21 54.18
CA SER A 27 -19.49 24.83 55.22
C SER A 27 -19.41 24.06 56.56
N SER A 28 -18.27 23.83 57.25
CA SER A 28 -16.81 23.96 56.97
C SER A 28 -15.95 23.64 58.23
N ALA A 29 -14.85 22.85 58.14
CA ALA A 29 -13.64 22.75 59.03
C ALA A 29 -12.88 21.44 58.67
N VAL A 30 -11.54 21.27 58.54
CA VAL A 30 -10.28 21.87 59.03
C VAL A 30 -9.60 21.10 60.20
N ALA A 31 -8.53 20.36 59.87
CA ALA A 31 -7.38 20.02 60.72
C ALA A 31 -6.19 19.52 59.83
N MET A 32 -4.94 19.65 60.29
CA MET A 32 -3.71 19.23 59.56
C MET A 32 -2.83 18.32 60.42
N THR A 33 -2.19 17.30 59.81
CA THR A 33 -0.92 16.69 60.29
C THR A 33 -0.12 16.04 59.16
N THR A 34 1.11 16.52 58.94
CA THR A 34 2.36 15.80 58.53
C THR A 34 2.37 14.70 57.45
N ARG A 35 3.11 14.98 56.36
CA ARG A 35 3.81 14.06 55.41
C ARG A 35 5.06 13.38 56.05
N PRO A 36 5.85 12.49 55.38
CA PRO A 36 5.67 11.81 54.07
C PRO A 36 5.97 10.28 54.04
N SER A 37 5.41 9.54 53.06
CA SER A 37 6.16 8.63 52.15
C SER A 37 5.25 8.14 50.98
N ASP A 38 5.88 7.58 49.95
CA ASP A 38 5.32 6.66 48.93
C ASP A 38 4.13 7.15 48.05
N ASP A 39 4.47 7.84 46.95
CA ASP A 39 3.51 8.19 45.88
C ASP A 39 3.21 6.96 44.96
N GLU A 40 2.34 6.06 45.42
CA GLU A 40 1.72 5.03 44.57
C GLU A 40 0.60 5.66 43.72
N TYR A 41 0.72 5.59 42.39
CA TYR A 41 -0.17 6.29 41.46
C TYR A 41 -1.57 5.64 41.37
N HIS A 42 -2.44 6.02 42.30
CA HIS A 42 -3.88 5.74 42.22
C HIS A 42 -4.50 6.42 40.99
N TYR A 43 -5.04 5.61 40.08
CA TYR A 43 -5.99 6.06 39.06
C TYR A 43 -7.30 6.46 39.76
N TYR A 44 -7.76 7.70 39.54
CA TYR A 44 -9.16 8.03 39.76
C TYR A 44 -9.97 7.48 38.59
N TYR A 45 -10.79 6.48 38.87
CA TYR A 45 -12.03 6.27 38.12
C TYR A 45 -13.11 7.13 38.79
N ASP A 46 -13.85 7.91 38.02
CA ASP A 46 -15.07 8.58 38.50
C ASP A 46 -16.21 7.55 38.48
N ASP A 47 -16.33 6.79 39.56
CA ASP A 47 -17.42 5.82 39.80
C ASP A 47 -18.75 6.55 40.08
N ASP A 48 -19.46 6.97 39.02
CA ASP A 48 -20.83 7.54 39.15
C ASP A 48 -21.69 7.37 37.86
N TYR A 49 -21.62 6.18 37.24
CA TYR A 49 -22.59 5.71 36.23
C TYR A 49 -22.94 4.24 36.46
N ASP A 50 -24.22 3.91 36.65
CA ASP A 50 -24.69 2.55 36.97
C ASP A 50 -24.38 1.53 35.86
N ASP A 51 -23.77 0.41 36.25
CA ASP A 51 -23.43 -0.73 35.40
C ASP A 51 -24.60 -1.74 35.33
N ASP A 52 -25.21 -1.90 34.14
CA ASP A 52 -26.02 -3.08 33.77
C ASP A 52 -25.88 -3.47 32.28
N ASP A 53 -24.89 -2.89 31.58
CA ASP A 53 -24.67 -3.04 30.13
C ASP A 53 -23.18 -3.38 29.87
N GLY A 54 -22.82 -4.66 29.98
CA GLY A 54 -21.43 -5.14 29.95
C GLY A 54 -20.66 -4.86 28.65
N ARG A 55 -20.12 -3.65 28.51
CA ARG A 55 -19.49 -3.12 27.28
C ARG A 55 -17.97 -3.16 27.31
N GLY A 56 -17.41 -4.26 26.80
CA GLY A 56 -16.03 -4.30 26.29
C GLY A 56 -15.82 -3.36 25.08
N LEU A 57 -14.63 -3.42 24.46
CA LEU A 57 -14.21 -2.49 23.39
C LEU A 57 -15.33 -2.13 22.41
N ARG A 58 -15.82 -0.88 22.49
CA ARG A 58 -16.91 -0.38 21.63
C ARG A 58 -16.44 -0.32 20.18
N THR A 59 -16.95 -1.27 19.40
CA THR A 59 -17.07 -1.19 17.94
C THR A 59 -18.29 -0.33 17.61
N LEU A 60 -18.29 0.35 16.46
CA LEU A 60 -19.41 1.22 16.05
C LEU A 60 -20.75 0.45 15.91
N PHE A 61 -20.66 -0.84 15.58
CA PHE A 61 -21.78 -1.78 15.49
C PHE A 61 -21.32 -3.14 16.04
N GLY A 62 -22.23 -4.05 16.39
CA GLY A 62 -21.87 -5.46 16.67
C GLY A 62 -21.70 -6.30 15.40
N HIS A 63 -20.94 -7.40 15.48
CA HIS A 63 -20.64 -8.31 14.35
C HIS A 63 -21.90 -8.68 13.55
N PRO A 64 -21.89 -8.64 12.20
CA PRO A 64 -23.09 -8.80 11.37
C PRO A 64 -23.84 -10.11 11.63
N HIS A 65 -23.12 -11.18 11.97
CA HIS A 65 -23.70 -12.48 12.33
C HIS A 65 -23.77 -12.77 13.85
N GLY A 66 -23.32 -11.87 14.73
CA GLY A 66 -23.28 -12.11 16.18
C GLY A 66 -22.08 -12.91 16.69
N ALA A 67 -20.97 -12.96 15.94
CA ALA A 67 -19.73 -13.55 16.42
C ALA A 67 -19.08 -12.69 17.51
N LEU A 68 -18.41 -13.34 18.46
CA LEU A 68 -17.68 -12.75 19.57
C LEU A 68 -16.26 -13.36 19.66
N PRO A 69 -15.32 -12.72 20.37
CA PRO A 69 -14.03 -13.33 20.70
C PRO A 69 -14.22 -14.69 21.38
N ARG A 70 -13.27 -15.60 21.17
CA ARG A 70 -13.37 -16.99 21.65
C ARG A 70 -13.43 -17.07 23.17
N GLY A 71 -12.74 -16.18 23.87
CA GLY A 71 -12.76 -16.08 25.34
C GLY A 71 -14.16 -15.87 25.94
N ASN A 72 -15.09 -15.26 25.19
CA ASN A 72 -16.46 -15.03 25.65
C ASN A 72 -17.25 -16.33 25.87
N VAL A 73 -16.76 -17.50 25.38
CA VAL A 73 -17.35 -18.81 25.70
C VAL A 73 -17.31 -19.12 27.20
N HIS A 74 -16.37 -18.55 27.95
CA HIS A 74 -16.29 -18.70 29.41
C HIS A 74 -17.21 -17.76 30.18
N LEU A 75 -17.76 -16.73 29.51
CA LEU A 75 -18.71 -15.78 30.08
C LEU A 75 -20.17 -16.17 29.74
N ALA A 76 -20.37 -17.04 28.75
CA ALA A 76 -21.65 -17.65 28.46
C ALA A 76 -22.12 -18.49 29.66
N SER A 77 -23.16 -18.02 30.36
CA SER A 77 -23.61 -18.62 31.60
C SER A 77 -24.02 -20.09 31.42
N SER A 78 -23.74 -20.92 32.43
CA SER A 78 -23.86 -22.39 32.41
C SER A 78 -25.30 -22.94 32.45
N VAL A 79 -26.25 -22.24 31.83
CA VAL A 79 -27.70 -22.53 31.90
C VAL A 79 -28.20 -23.11 30.57
N GLY A 80 -27.93 -24.41 30.36
CA GLY A 80 -28.59 -25.25 29.37
C GLY A 80 -28.03 -25.22 27.94
N ASP A 81 -27.34 -26.31 27.54
CA ASP A 81 -27.12 -26.88 26.20
C ASP A 81 -26.72 -26.01 24.98
N ASP A 82 -26.65 -24.68 25.08
CA ASP A 82 -26.46 -23.76 23.94
C ASP A 82 -25.04 -23.16 23.83
N VAL A 83 -24.10 -23.65 24.64
CA VAL A 83 -22.73 -23.12 24.88
C VAL A 83 -21.92 -22.78 23.61
N SER A 84 -22.14 -23.49 22.50
CA SER A 84 -21.53 -23.13 21.21
C SER A 84 -22.37 -23.61 20.03
N VAL A 85 -22.53 -22.75 19.01
CA VAL A 85 -23.10 -23.09 17.71
C VAL A 85 -22.10 -23.87 16.85
N ARG A 86 -20.80 -23.69 17.09
CA ARG A 86 -19.71 -24.33 16.34
C ARG A 86 -19.77 -25.85 16.42
N ASP A 87 -19.68 -26.41 17.62
CA ASP A 87 -19.44 -27.84 17.79
C ASP A 87 -20.67 -28.70 17.44
N ARG A 88 -21.87 -28.16 17.67
CA ARG A 88 -23.14 -28.77 17.22
C ARG A 88 -23.36 -28.57 15.71
N GLY A 89 -22.88 -27.46 15.15
CA GLY A 89 -23.00 -27.16 13.71
C GLY A 89 -21.99 -27.92 12.83
N LEU A 90 -20.84 -28.33 13.34
CA LEU A 90 -19.78 -28.98 12.55
C LEU A 90 -19.75 -30.50 12.66
N GLY A 91 -20.39 -31.08 13.69
CA GLY A 91 -20.33 -32.51 13.94
C GLY A 91 -18.93 -33.01 14.32
N PRO A 92 -18.73 -34.32 14.53
CA PRO A 92 -17.52 -34.84 15.16
C PRO A 92 -16.25 -34.71 14.31
N ALA A 93 -16.38 -34.67 12.97
CA ALA A 93 -15.24 -34.58 12.06
C ALA A 93 -14.74 -33.14 11.87
N LEU A 94 -15.61 -32.21 11.40
CA LEU A 94 -15.17 -30.85 11.08
C LEU A 94 -14.87 -30.01 12.32
N ARG A 95 -15.46 -30.31 13.49
CA ARG A 95 -15.16 -29.57 14.74
C ARG A 95 -13.71 -29.74 15.21
N ALA A 96 -13.02 -30.79 14.75
CA ALA A 96 -11.65 -31.10 15.13
C ALA A 96 -10.60 -30.22 14.41
N LEU A 97 -10.98 -29.59 13.30
CA LEU A 97 -10.24 -28.47 12.73
C LEU A 97 -10.46 -27.22 13.59
N ASP A 98 -9.48 -26.33 13.65
CA ASP A 98 -9.68 -24.94 14.07
C ASP A 98 -10.38 -24.12 12.95
N ASP A 99 -10.63 -22.84 13.22
CA ASP A 99 -11.38 -21.97 12.30
C ASP A 99 -10.54 -21.51 11.09
N GLU A 100 -9.23 -21.37 11.24
CA GLU A 100 -8.34 -20.99 10.13
C GLU A 100 -8.19 -22.15 9.14
N SER A 101 -7.94 -23.35 9.68
CA SER A 101 -7.95 -24.62 8.95
C SER A 101 -9.28 -24.85 8.21
N LEU A 102 -10.42 -24.55 8.85
CA LEU A 102 -11.73 -24.72 8.23
C LEU A 102 -12.00 -23.65 7.16
N LEU A 103 -11.62 -22.38 7.35
CA LEU A 103 -11.67 -21.37 6.28
C LEU A 103 -10.75 -21.75 5.11
N HIS A 104 -9.56 -22.29 5.38
CA HIS A 104 -8.64 -22.75 4.34
C HIS A 104 -9.26 -23.88 3.51
N VAL A 105 -9.89 -24.88 4.14
CA VAL A 105 -10.67 -25.92 3.44
C VAL A 105 -11.80 -25.32 2.60
N LEU A 106 -12.52 -24.31 3.12
CA LEU A 106 -13.58 -23.63 2.37
C LEU A 106 -13.06 -22.83 1.17
N SER A 107 -11.80 -22.37 1.17
CA SER A 107 -11.19 -21.65 0.02
C SER A 107 -10.99 -22.50 -1.25
N TYR A 108 -11.17 -23.82 -1.15
CA TYR A 108 -11.17 -24.74 -2.31
C TYR A 108 -12.59 -25.01 -2.86
N VAL A 109 -13.64 -24.54 -2.18
CA VAL A 109 -15.03 -24.73 -2.61
C VAL A 109 -15.44 -23.60 -3.55
N ASP A 110 -15.97 -23.92 -4.73
CA ASP A 110 -16.41 -22.90 -5.69
C ASP A 110 -17.61 -22.08 -5.15
N GLY A 111 -17.75 -20.83 -5.59
CA GLY A 111 -18.77 -19.91 -5.07
C GLY A 111 -20.24 -20.37 -5.23
N ILE A 112 -20.55 -21.25 -6.18
CA ILE A 112 -21.90 -21.83 -6.32
C ILE A 112 -22.12 -22.93 -5.28
N THR A 113 -21.15 -23.82 -5.10
CA THR A 113 -21.21 -24.85 -4.04
C THR A 113 -21.16 -24.22 -2.64
N LEU A 114 -20.37 -23.16 -2.44
CA LEU A 114 -20.28 -22.41 -1.18
C LEU A 114 -21.64 -21.75 -0.84
N GLY A 115 -22.14 -20.91 -1.74
CA GLY A 115 -23.33 -20.09 -1.52
C GLY A 115 -24.67 -20.81 -1.68
N GLY A 116 -24.72 -21.91 -2.43
CA GLY A 116 -25.94 -22.71 -2.64
C GLY A 116 -25.99 -24.02 -1.84
N GLY A 117 -24.85 -24.52 -1.39
CA GLY A 117 -24.74 -25.79 -0.65
C GLY A 117 -24.21 -25.60 0.78
N VAL A 118 -22.94 -25.21 0.91
CA VAL A 118 -22.23 -25.24 2.21
C VAL A 118 -22.89 -24.35 3.26
N VAL A 119 -23.26 -23.11 2.91
CA VAL A 119 -23.94 -22.20 3.86
C VAL A 119 -25.33 -22.68 4.29
N MET A 120 -25.90 -23.71 3.64
CA MET A 120 -27.23 -24.25 3.95
C MET A 120 -27.19 -25.48 4.88
N THR A 121 -26.02 -26.08 5.14
CA THR A 121 -25.92 -27.32 5.92
C THR A 121 -25.81 -27.10 7.44
N SER A 122 -25.41 -25.91 7.88
CA SER A 122 -25.06 -25.66 9.29
C SER A 122 -25.08 -24.18 9.64
N ARG A 123 -25.53 -23.85 10.86
CA ARG A 123 -25.50 -22.48 11.40
C ARG A 123 -24.09 -21.90 11.48
N PHE A 124 -23.06 -22.72 11.75
CA PHE A 124 -21.67 -22.23 11.79
C PHE A 124 -21.06 -22.11 10.39
N LEU A 125 -21.33 -23.06 9.49
CA LEU A 125 -20.88 -22.97 8.09
C LEU A 125 -21.59 -21.86 7.32
N TYR A 126 -22.82 -21.50 7.71
CA TYR A 126 -23.47 -20.27 7.24
C TYR A 126 -22.62 -19.03 7.56
N VAL A 127 -22.17 -18.84 8.81
CA VAL A 127 -21.35 -17.67 9.18
C VAL A 127 -19.97 -17.72 8.51
N MET A 128 -19.29 -18.88 8.57
CA MET A 128 -17.97 -19.06 7.95
C MET A 128 -18.00 -18.81 6.43
N GLY A 129 -19.02 -19.34 5.74
CA GLY A 129 -19.23 -19.14 4.31
C GLY A 129 -19.75 -17.75 3.92
N HIS A 130 -19.88 -16.82 4.86
CA HIS A 130 -20.10 -15.38 4.61
C HIS A 130 -18.87 -14.51 4.96
N HIS A 131 -17.73 -15.11 5.29
CA HIS A 131 -16.47 -14.39 5.48
C HIS A 131 -15.99 -13.75 4.17
N GLU A 132 -15.77 -12.43 4.15
CA GLU A 132 -15.46 -11.66 2.91
C GLU A 132 -14.28 -12.25 2.14
N GLU A 133 -13.23 -12.64 2.85
CA GLU A 133 -11.97 -13.09 2.26
C GLU A 133 -12.14 -14.32 1.36
N LEU A 134 -13.08 -15.22 1.68
CA LEU A 134 -13.43 -16.36 0.82
C LEU A 134 -14.04 -15.88 -0.50
N TRP A 135 -15.00 -14.94 -0.44
CA TRP A 135 -15.68 -14.42 -1.61
C TRP A 135 -14.77 -13.53 -2.46
N ARG A 136 -13.84 -12.81 -1.81
CA ARG A 136 -12.80 -12.03 -2.47
C ARG A 136 -11.92 -12.95 -3.28
N ASP A 137 -11.27 -13.91 -2.62
CA ASP A 137 -10.39 -14.89 -3.27
C ASP A 137 -11.09 -15.63 -4.42
N LEU A 138 -12.33 -16.08 -4.22
CA LEU A 138 -13.14 -16.70 -5.28
C LEU A 138 -13.43 -15.76 -6.46
N ALA A 139 -13.59 -14.45 -6.24
CA ALA A 139 -13.74 -13.47 -7.32
C ALA A 139 -12.39 -13.19 -8.02
N LEU A 140 -11.28 -13.07 -7.27
CA LEU A 140 -9.95 -12.80 -7.84
C LEU A 140 -9.46 -13.99 -8.67
N ARG A 141 -9.55 -15.23 -8.16
CA ARG A 141 -9.21 -16.46 -8.91
C ARG A 141 -10.02 -16.64 -10.19
N ARG A 142 -11.24 -16.08 -10.26
CA ARG A 142 -12.16 -16.28 -11.40
C ARG A 142 -12.14 -15.15 -12.43
N TRP A 143 -11.83 -13.92 -12.02
CA TRP A 143 -11.93 -12.74 -12.90
C TRP A 143 -10.77 -11.74 -12.75
N GLY A 144 -9.83 -11.94 -11.82
CA GLY A 144 -8.75 -10.98 -11.53
C GLY A 144 -7.89 -10.60 -12.74
N GLU A 145 -7.54 -11.56 -13.61
CA GLU A 145 -6.81 -11.27 -14.85
C GLU A 145 -7.70 -10.70 -15.96
N CYS A 146 -8.92 -11.23 -16.10
CA CYS A 146 -9.86 -10.83 -17.16
C CYS A 146 -10.43 -9.42 -16.96
N GLY A 147 -10.59 -8.99 -15.72
CA GLY A 147 -11.30 -7.78 -15.31
C GLY A 147 -12.51 -8.12 -14.43
N ILE A 148 -12.54 -7.56 -13.22
CA ILE A 148 -13.68 -7.59 -12.31
C ILE A 148 -14.47 -6.30 -12.52
N SER A 149 -15.80 -6.40 -12.63
CA SER A 149 -16.66 -5.21 -12.65
C SER A 149 -17.44 -5.03 -11.36
N VAL A 150 -17.60 -3.79 -10.92
CA VAL A 150 -18.18 -3.43 -9.62
C VAL A 150 -19.22 -2.34 -9.85
N LEU A 151 -20.46 -2.63 -9.41
CA LEU A 151 -21.57 -1.68 -9.51
C LEU A 151 -21.25 -0.37 -8.77
N PRO A 152 -21.65 0.79 -9.30
CA PRO A 152 -21.52 2.05 -8.58
C PRO A 152 -22.29 2.02 -7.25
N PRO A 153 -21.95 2.88 -6.29
CA PRO A 153 -22.84 3.12 -5.14
C PRO A 153 -24.21 3.62 -5.62
N PRO A 154 -25.30 3.36 -4.87
CA PRO A 154 -26.59 3.98 -5.15
C PRO A 154 -26.48 5.51 -5.08
N PRO A 155 -27.31 6.26 -5.82
CA PRO A 155 -27.34 7.72 -5.69
C PRO A 155 -27.75 8.11 -4.26
N PRO A 156 -27.26 9.26 -3.74
CA PRO A 156 -27.74 9.76 -2.46
C PRO A 156 -29.26 10.01 -2.52
N PRO A 157 -30.00 9.80 -1.41
CA PRO A 157 -31.44 10.01 -1.40
C PRO A 157 -31.76 11.46 -1.76
N SER A 158 -32.46 11.65 -2.88
CA SER A 158 -32.88 12.98 -3.33
C SER A 158 -33.91 13.54 -2.36
N TYR A 159 -33.63 14.70 -1.77
CA TYR A 159 -34.62 15.47 -1.02
C TYR A 159 -35.73 15.89 -2.00
N ARG A 160 -36.86 15.19 -1.95
CA ARG A 160 -38.09 15.60 -2.62
C ARG A 160 -38.93 16.35 -1.60
N ASP A 161 -39.04 17.66 -1.75
CA ASP A 161 -40.09 18.42 -1.10
C ASP A 161 -41.44 18.06 -1.75
N GLY A 162 -42.28 17.33 -1.03
CA GLY A 162 -43.62 16.94 -1.47
C GLY A 162 -44.03 15.58 -0.92
N ASP A 163 -45.08 15.58 -0.10
CA ASP A 163 -45.85 14.38 0.24
C ASP A 163 -46.52 13.82 -1.03
N ASP A 164 -46.32 12.54 -1.36
CA ASP A 164 -47.28 11.67 -2.06
C ASP A 164 -46.71 10.22 -2.18
N ASP A 165 -47.60 9.24 -1.99
CA ASP A 165 -47.50 7.78 -2.24
C ASP A 165 -46.37 6.93 -1.57
N ASP A 166 -46.79 6.03 -0.66
CA ASP A 166 -45.98 5.01 0.04
C ASP A 166 -45.29 3.95 -0.88
N ASP A 167 -45.57 3.94 -2.18
CA ASP A 167 -45.11 2.90 -3.14
C ASP A 167 -43.66 3.10 -3.64
N ASP A 168 -43.03 4.27 -3.45
CA ASP A 168 -41.65 4.55 -3.92
C ASP A 168 -40.57 4.04 -2.92
N ASP A 169 -40.90 3.81 -1.64
CA ASP A 169 -39.91 3.40 -0.61
C ASP A 169 -39.39 1.97 -0.83
N ASP A 170 -40.24 1.06 -1.33
CA ASP A 170 -39.82 -0.28 -1.73
C ASP A 170 -38.97 -0.29 -3.01
N ARG A 171 -38.91 0.81 -3.78
CA ARG A 171 -37.92 0.94 -4.88
C ARG A 171 -36.55 1.30 -4.32
N ALA A 172 -36.48 2.26 -3.39
CA ALA A 172 -35.23 2.68 -2.74
C ALA A 172 -34.50 1.50 -2.07
N ARG A 173 -35.26 0.57 -1.47
CA ARG A 173 -34.72 -0.63 -0.81
C ARG A 173 -34.14 -1.70 -1.76
N ASN A 174 -34.44 -1.66 -3.05
CA ASN A 174 -34.11 -2.74 -4.00
C ASN A 174 -32.88 -2.50 -4.90
N ASP A 175 -32.48 -1.24 -5.14
CA ASP A 175 -31.21 -0.93 -5.84
C ASP A 175 -29.98 -0.96 -4.89
N ASP A 176 -30.20 -1.17 -3.59
CA ASP A 176 -29.22 -1.13 -2.50
C ASP A 176 -28.39 -2.44 -2.37
N PHE A 177 -27.77 -2.86 -3.47
CA PHE A 177 -26.89 -4.05 -3.50
C PHE A 177 -25.65 -3.81 -2.64
N GLY A 178 -25.22 -4.79 -1.83
CA GLY A 178 -24.25 -4.60 -0.74
C GLY A 178 -22.78 -4.51 -1.18
N GLY A 179 -21.97 -3.79 -0.41
CA GLY A 179 -20.54 -3.58 -0.72
C GLY A 179 -19.61 -4.80 -0.54
N CYS A 180 -20.16 -5.98 -0.26
CA CYS A 180 -19.41 -7.18 0.07
C CYS A 180 -18.92 -7.95 -1.18
N TRP A 181 -17.91 -8.80 -1.00
CA TRP A 181 -17.34 -9.56 -2.12
C TRP A 181 -18.26 -10.64 -2.68
N ARG A 182 -19.22 -11.13 -1.87
CA ARG A 182 -20.27 -12.05 -2.33
C ARG A 182 -21.13 -11.41 -3.42
N ASP A 183 -21.52 -10.16 -3.24
CA ASP A 183 -22.37 -9.42 -4.18
C ASP A 183 -21.59 -9.09 -5.47
N VAL A 184 -20.28 -8.77 -5.36
CA VAL A 184 -19.38 -8.66 -6.53
C VAL A 184 -19.28 -9.99 -7.29
N TYR A 185 -19.14 -11.13 -6.60
CA TYR A 185 -19.10 -12.45 -7.22
C TYR A 185 -20.41 -12.76 -7.96
N VAL A 186 -21.56 -12.54 -7.33
CA VAL A 186 -22.89 -12.79 -7.90
C VAL A 186 -23.14 -11.92 -9.13
N HIS A 187 -22.80 -10.62 -9.07
CA HIS A 187 -22.91 -9.71 -10.21
C HIS A 187 -22.11 -10.22 -11.43
N ASN A 188 -20.82 -10.53 -11.22
CA ASN A 188 -19.95 -10.98 -12.31
C ASN A 188 -20.36 -12.38 -12.82
N HIS A 189 -20.88 -13.27 -11.97
CA HIS A 189 -21.41 -14.56 -12.41
C HIS A 189 -22.62 -14.41 -13.33
N ILE A 190 -23.63 -13.61 -12.93
CA ILE A 190 -24.85 -13.39 -13.70
C ILE A 190 -24.54 -12.69 -15.03
N ARG A 191 -23.72 -11.63 -15.00
CA ARG A 191 -23.31 -10.87 -16.20
C ARG A 191 -22.62 -11.75 -17.24
N ASN A 192 -21.67 -12.58 -16.83
CA ASN A 192 -20.98 -13.47 -17.76
C ASN A 192 -21.89 -14.58 -18.31
N ARG A 193 -22.83 -15.10 -17.51
CA ARG A 193 -23.83 -16.07 -17.98
C ARG A 193 -24.83 -15.46 -18.97
N ALA A 194 -25.24 -14.21 -18.75
CA ALA A 194 -26.07 -13.47 -19.71
C ALA A 194 -25.34 -13.28 -21.05
N ASN A 195 -24.08 -12.80 -21.02
CA ASN A 195 -23.25 -12.65 -22.22
C ASN A 195 -23.10 -13.96 -23.01
N ALA A 196 -22.84 -15.08 -22.33
CA ALA A 196 -22.76 -16.40 -22.96
C ALA A 196 -24.09 -16.85 -23.60
N THR A 197 -25.23 -16.46 -23.01
CA THR A 197 -26.57 -16.80 -23.52
C THR A 197 -26.95 -15.96 -24.74
N ILE A 198 -26.63 -14.65 -24.72
CA ILE A 198 -26.81 -13.73 -25.85
C ILE A 198 -25.94 -14.16 -27.04
N SER A 199 -24.72 -14.63 -26.80
CA SER A 199 -23.83 -15.20 -27.83
C SER A 199 -24.37 -16.46 -28.51
N MET A 200 -25.32 -17.17 -27.88
CA MET A 200 -25.91 -18.41 -28.40
C MET A 200 -27.38 -18.28 -28.85
N SER A 201 -28.02 -17.11 -28.70
CA SER A 201 -29.45 -16.97 -29.00
C SER A 201 -29.84 -15.58 -29.51
N SER A 202 -30.52 -15.55 -30.67
CA SER A 202 -31.02 -14.32 -31.29
C SER A 202 -32.37 -13.91 -30.68
N ILE A 203 -32.33 -13.50 -29.40
CA ILE A 203 -33.51 -13.09 -28.62
C ILE A 203 -33.74 -11.58 -28.78
N HIS A 204 -35.01 -11.17 -28.75
CA HIS A 204 -35.45 -9.81 -29.07
C HIS A 204 -35.45 -8.89 -27.83
N SER A 205 -35.23 -7.58 -28.08
CA SER A 205 -35.16 -6.49 -27.09
C SER A 205 -33.95 -6.54 -26.11
N LYS A 206 -33.57 -5.38 -25.60
CA LYS A 206 -32.70 -5.28 -24.41
C LYS A 206 -33.49 -5.44 -23.12
N ASP A 207 -34.77 -5.08 -23.16
CA ASP A 207 -35.58 -4.78 -21.98
C ASP A 207 -35.89 -6.05 -21.17
N ASP A 208 -36.06 -7.19 -21.84
CA ASP A 208 -36.17 -8.50 -21.19
C ASP A 208 -34.90 -8.89 -20.41
N VAL A 209 -33.72 -8.59 -20.96
CA VAL A 209 -32.42 -8.89 -20.32
C VAL A 209 -32.22 -8.02 -19.08
N GLU A 210 -32.56 -6.72 -19.15
CA GLU A 210 -32.47 -5.80 -18.01
C GLU A 210 -33.54 -6.11 -16.94
N GLY A 211 -34.76 -6.46 -17.36
CA GLY A 211 -35.83 -6.90 -16.46
C GLY A 211 -35.51 -8.20 -15.72
N GLN A 212 -34.88 -9.16 -16.39
CA GLN A 212 -34.46 -10.41 -15.76
C GLN A 212 -33.21 -10.23 -14.87
N GLN A 213 -32.31 -9.31 -15.21
CA GLN A 213 -31.19 -8.90 -14.33
C GLN A 213 -31.63 -8.09 -13.09
N ARG A 214 -32.78 -7.41 -13.12
CA ARG A 214 -33.35 -6.71 -11.95
C ARG A 214 -33.90 -7.68 -10.91
N ARG A 215 -34.62 -8.73 -11.35
CA ARG A 215 -35.28 -9.73 -10.47
C ARG A 215 -34.34 -10.57 -9.58
N THR A 216 -33.02 -10.49 -9.76
CA THR A 216 -32.03 -11.29 -9.02
C THR A 216 -31.18 -10.48 -8.03
N ARG A 217 -31.54 -9.23 -7.73
CA ARG A 217 -30.69 -8.29 -6.95
C ARG A 217 -31.09 -8.10 -5.47
N TYR A 218 -31.73 -9.09 -4.85
CA TYR A 218 -32.06 -9.00 -3.42
C TYR A 218 -30.80 -8.92 -2.56
N ARG A 219 -30.64 -7.80 -1.83
CA ARG A 219 -29.59 -7.57 -0.83
C ARG A 219 -29.57 -8.69 0.21
N HIS A 220 -28.42 -9.27 0.51
CA HIS A 220 -28.32 -10.26 1.60
C HIS A 220 -28.46 -9.59 2.96
N VAL A 221 -29.49 -9.97 3.72
CA VAL A 221 -29.66 -9.58 5.13
C VAL A 221 -28.97 -10.63 6.02
N PRO A 222 -27.92 -10.28 6.79
CA PRO A 222 -27.22 -11.22 7.64
C PRO A 222 -28.11 -11.76 8.77
N ILE A 223 -28.31 -13.09 8.80
CA ILE A 223 -28.85 -13.76 9.99
C ILE A 223 -27.85 -13.59 11.15
N ARG A 224 -28.28 -12.91 12.22
CA ARG A 224 -27.60 -12.82 13.51
C ARG A 224 -27.92 -14.04 14.37
N MET A 225 -26.95 -14.50 15.16
CA MET A 225 -27.13 -15.59 16.10
C MET A 225 -26.20 -15.48 17.31
N SER A 226 -26.69 -15.90 18.47
CA SER A 226 -25.89 -16.14 19.67
C SER A 226 -25.00 -17.39 19.52
N GLY A 227 -24.04 -17.57 20.43
CA GLY A 227 -23.25 -18.79 20.54
C GLY A 227 -22.14 -18.97 19.49
N VAL A 228 -21.77 -17.93 18.75
CA VAL A 228 -20.66 -17.94 17.79
C VAL A 228 -19.44 -17.29 18.42
N TYR A 229 -18.45 -18.12 18.77
CA TYR A 229 -17.21 -17.71 19.44
C TYR A 229 -16.02 -18.05 18.55
N SER A 230 -15.39 -17.06 17.96
CA SER A 230 -14.28 -17.23 17.01
C SER A 230 -13.46 -15.94 16.89
N ASP A 231 -12.18 -16.02 17.29
CA ASP A 231 -11.27 -14.89 17.16
C ASP A 231 -11.01 -14.55 15.69
N VAL A 232 -10.98 -15.54 14.79
CA VAL A 232 -10.72 -15.34 13.35
C VAL A 232 -11.80 -14.46 12.73
N LEU A 233 -13.07 -14.83 12.91
CA LEU A 233 -14.22 -14.08 12.40
C LEU A 233 -14.33 -12.70 13.06
N PHE A 234 -14.15 -12.63 14.39
CA PHE A 234 -14.28 -11.37 15.13
C PHE A 234 -13.13 -10.39 14.83
N ARG A 235 -11.88 -10.84 14.80
CA ARG A 235 -10.67 -10.03 14.56
C ARG A 235 -10.71 -9.39 13.18
N SER A 236 -11.03 -10.15 12.13
CA SER A 236 -11.11 -9.58 10.78
C SER A 236 -12.23 -8.55 10.66
N TRP A 237 -13.40 -8.84 11.26
CA TRP A 237 -14.49 -7.87 11.32
C TRP A 237 -14.19 -6.64 12.20
N LEU A 238 -13.43 -6.77 13.28
CA LEU A 238 -12.96 -5.63 14.08
C LEU A 238 -12.00 -4.76 13.26
N CYS A 239 -11.03 -5.38 12.59
CA CYS A 239 -10.02 -4.72 11.77
C CYS A 239 -10.59 -4.10 10.48
N ARG A 240 -11.81 -4.47 10.06
CA ARG A 240 -12.53 -3.79 8.95
C ARG A 240 -13.45 -2.65 9.41
N SER A 241 -13.82 -2.61 10.70
CA SER A 241 -14.91 -1.78 11.25
C SER A 241 -14.47 -0.76 12.30
N PHE A 242 -13.15 -0.54 12.47
CA PHE A 242 -12.63 0.38 13.46
C PHE A 242 -12.88 1.86 13.09
N ALA A 243 -13.16 2.68 14.11
CA ALA A 243 -13.11 4.13 13.98
C ALA A 243 -11.65 4.60 14.01
N LEU A 244 -11.30 5.56 13.15
CA LEU A 244 -10.03 6.28 13.26
C LEU A 244 -10.06 7.11 14.56
N ARG A 245 -9.16 6.84 15.50
CA ARG A 245 -9.10 7.60 16.76
C ARG A 245 -8.33 8.91 16.55
N PRO A 246 -8.78 10.07 17.04
CA PRO A 246 -8.02 11.32 16.95
C PRO A 246 -6.60 11.24 17.53
N SER A 247 -6.41 10.43 18.57
CA SER A 247 -5.10 10.14 19.18
C SER A 247 -4.10 9.43 18.25
N TRP A 248 -4.57 8.81 17.16
CA TRP A 248 -3.73 8.21 16.10
C TRP A 248 -3.23 9.23 15.09
N MET A 249 -3.83 10.42 15.04
CA MET A 249 -3.61 11.44 14.00
C MET A 249 -2.97 12.72 14.56
N SER A 250 -3.09 12.97 15.87
CA SER A 250 -2.65 14.20 16.55
C SER A 250 -1.13 14.39 16.71
N THR A 251 -0.30 13.38 16.43
CA THR A 251 1.15 13.44 16.68
C THR A 251 1.90 13.79 15.40
N HIS A 252 2.76 14.81 15.42
CA HIS A 252 3.59 15.20 14.29
C HIS A 252 5.02 15.47 14.75
N THR A 253 5.99 14.77 14.16
CA THR A 253 7.41 14.78 14.55
C THR A 253 8.38 14.69 13.36
N VAL A 254 7.91 14.43 12.14
CA VAL A 254 8.72 14.63 10.93
C VAL A 254 8.97 16.13 10.73
N PRO A 255 10.22 16.58 10.49
CA PRO A 255 10.52 17.95 10.07
C PRO A 255 9.61 18.42 8.95
N THR A 256 9.24 19.69 8.99
CA THR A 256 8.32 20.26 8.01
C THR A 256 8.76 21.67 7.66
N LEU A 257 8.82 21.97 6.36
CA LEU A 257 9.19 23.26 5.82
C LEU A 257 8.14 23.66 4.78
N SER A 258 7.84 24.96 4.67
CA SER A 258 7.15 25.47 3.48
C SER A 258 8.01 25.16 2.27
N ARG A 259 7.39 24.85 1.13
CA ARG A 259 8.11 24.74 -0.14
C ARG A 259 9.05 25.92 -0.34
N GLU A 260 8.60 27.14 -0.07
CA GLU A 260 9.37 28.38 -0.32
C GLU A 260 10.73 28.41 0.40
N ASP A 261 10.85 27.75 1.56
CA ASP A 261 12.09 27.68 2.35
C ASP A 261 13.09 26.63 1.84
N VAL A 262 12.66 25.68 1.00
CA VAL A 262 13.51 24.55 0.55
C VAL A 262 14.34 24.93 -0.68
N THR A 263 15.65 25.10 -0.48
CA THR A 263 16.64 25.18 -1.57
C THR A 263 17.19 23.78 -1.92
N VAL A 264 17.75 23.63 -3.13
CA VAL A 264 18.42 22.39 -3.55
C VAL A 264 19.58 22.04 -2.61
N GLU A 265 20.37 23.03 -2.18
CA GLU A 265 21.47 22.84 -1.24
C GLU A 265 20.95 22.39 0.14
N LEU A 266 19.90 23.03 0.67
CA LEU A 266 19.29 22.65 1.95
C LEU A 266 18.74 21.22 1.90
N PHE A 267 17.98 20.86 0.87
CA PHE A 267 17.43 19.52 0.72
C PHE A 267 18.54 18.45 0.68
N LEU A 268 19.53 18.63 -0.19
CA LEU A 268 20.59 17.64 -0.38
C LEU A 268 21.50 17.50 0.86
N THR A 269 21.82 18.62 1.54
CA THR A 269 22.79 18.61 2.65
C THR A 269 22.17 18.32 4.01
N GLU A 270 20.99 18.85 4.32
CA GLU A 270 20.39 18.73 5.66
C GLU A 270 19.41 17.55 5.78
N TYR A 271 18.83 17.07 4.67
CA TYR A 271 17.82 16.02 4.69
C TYR A 271 18.26 14.76 3.94
N GLU A 272 18.64 14.86 2.66
CA GLU A 272 18.97 13.67 1.87
C GLU A 272 20.28 13.02 2.34
N ALA A 273 21.38 13.76 2.38
CA ALA A 273 22.68 13.24 2.82
C ALA A 273 22.73 12.84 4.31
N LYS A 274 21.83 13.38 5.15
CA LYS A 274 21.65 12.97 6.55
C LYS A 274 20.62 11.85 6.73
N ASN A 275 19.93 11.46 5.66
CA ASN A 275 18.91 10.43 5.61
C ASN A 275 17.73 10.69 6.57
N ILE A 276 17.25 11.93 6.65
CA ILE A 276 16.18 12.41 7.56
C ILE A 276 14.88 12.65 6.77
N PRO A 277 13.73 12.07 7.17
CA PRO A 277 12.44 12.33 6.50
C PRO A 277 12.04 13.81 6.58
N LEU A 278 11.39 14.33 5.53
CA LEU A 278 10.97 15.73 5.44
C LEU A 278 9.60 15.82 4.75
N LEU A 279 8.63 16.49 5.38
CA LEU A 279 7.42 16.94 4.71
C LEU A 279 7.66 18.34 4.12
N ILE A 280 7.43 18.50 2.81
CA ILE A 280 7.55 19.77 2.12
C ILE A 280 6.13 20.28 1.86
N GLU A 281 5.68 21.19 2.73
CA GLU A 281 4.32 21.72 2.68
C GLU A 281 4.11 22.56 1.42
N GLY A 282 2.98 22.33 0.75
CA GLY A 282 2.60 23.09 -0.43
C GLY A 282 3.38 22.82 -1.72
N ALA A 283 4.34 21.88 -1.72
CA ALA A 283 5.20 21.61 -2.88
C ALA A 283 4.46 21.11 -4.14
N SER A 284 3.27 20.53 -4.01
CA SER A 284 2.42 20.10 -5.14
C SER A 284 1.19 20.99 -5.38
N ARG A 285 1.01 22.10 -4.63
CA ARG A 285 -0.14 23.03 -4.76
C ARG A 285 -0.40 23.52 -6.17
N ASP A 286 0.67 23.74 -6.92
CA ASP A 286 0.59 24.32 -8.26
C ASP A 286 0.44 23.28 -9.38
N TRP A 287 0.53 21.98 -9.07
CA TRP A 287 0.58 20.90 -10.06
C TRP A 287 -0.73 20.77 -10.85
N GLY A 288 -0.61 20.47 -12.15
CA GLY A 288 -1.74 20.15 -13.01
C GLY A 288 -2.63 19.02 -12.45
N ALA A 289 -2.04 18.02 -11.79
CA ALA A 289 -2.74 16.91 -11.16
C ALA A 289 -3.63 17.38 -10.02
N LEU A 290 -3.09 18.12 -9.04
CA LEU A 290 -3.87 18.66 -7.93
C LEU A 290 -5.00 19.60 -8.38
N LYS A 291 -4.77 20.34 -9.48
CA LYS A 291 -5.76 21.26 -10.08
C LYS A 291 -6.80 20.59 -10.98
N ARG A 292 -6.65 19.30 -11.33
CA ARG A 292 -7.54 18.60 -12.28
C ARG A 292 -8.14 17.30 -11.75
N TRP A 293 -7.49 16.60 -10.82
CA TRP A 293 -7.84 15.24 -10.44
C TRP A 293 -8.95 15.20 -9.39
N ASP A 294 -10.20 15.21 -9.86
CA ASP A 294 -11.36 14.66 -9.15
C ASP A 294 -11.69 13.24 -9.68
N GLU A 295 -12.53 12.47 -8.98
CA GLU A 295 -12.97 11.15 -9.47
C GLU A 295 -13.61 11.22 -10.87
N GLY A 296 -14.33 12.29 -11.19
CA GLY A 296 -14.90 12.51 -12.52
C GLY A 296 -13.84 12.72 -13.60
N TYR A 297 -12.76 13.45 -13.33
CA TYR A 297 -11.61 13.59 -14.23
C TYR A 297 -10.94 12.25 -14.46
N LEU A 298 -10.67 11.52 -13.38
CA LEU A 298 -10.05 10.18 -13.45
C LEU A 298 -10.93 9.20 -14.25
N ARG A 299 -12.26 9.21 -14.06
CA ARG A 299 -13.20 8.43 -14.88
C ARG A 299 -13.20 8.87 -16.35
N ARG A 300 -13.21 10.18 -16.65
CA ARG A 300 -13.15 10.71 -18.02
C ARG A 300 -11.86 10.35 -18.76
N VAL A 301 -10.71 10.40 -18.07
CA VAL A 301 -9.38 10.30 -18.68
C VAL A 301 -8.82 8.87 -18.65
N ALA A 302 -9.14 8.09 -17.63
CA ALA A 302 -8.57 6.76 -17.40
C ALA A 302 -9.60 5.68 -16.98
N GLY A 303 -10.91 5.97 -16.97
CA GLY A 303 -11.96 5.07 -16.48
C GLY A 303 -11.95 3.66 -17.08
N ASN A 304 -11.63 3.53 -18.38
CA ASN A 304 -11.53 2.24 -19.09
C ASN A 304 -10.12 1.61 -19.06
N VAL A 305 -9.12 2.29 -18.52
CA VAL A 305 -7.72 1.80 -18.46
C VAL A 305 -7.60 0.79 -17.31
N LYS A 306 -6.96 -0.36 -17.57
CA LYS A 306 -6.87 -1.47 -16.62
C LYS A 306 -5.61 -1.40 -15.75
N PHE A 307 -5.75 -1.04 -14.49
CA PHE A 307 -4.66 -0.92 -13.50
C PHE A 307 -4.57 -2.14 -12.57
N ARG A 308 -3.36 -2.47 -12.09
CA ARG A 308 -3.08 -3.53 -11.10
C ARG A 308 -3.47 -3.07 -9.68
N ALA A 309 -4.18 -3.95 -8.96
CA ALA A 309 -4.41 -3.83 -7.53
C ALA A 309 -4.05 -5.13 -6.78
N THR A 310 -3.59 -4.99 -5.52
CA THR A 310 -3.09 -6.06 -4.64
C THR A 310 -3.53 -5.84 -3.20
N SER A 311 -3.41 -6.86 -2.33
CA SER A 311 -3.51 -6.72 -0.87
C SER A 311 -2.61 -7.76 -0.22
N GLY A 312 -2.04 -7.47 0.95
CA GLY A 312 -1.24 -8.44 1.72
C GLY A 312 -2.03 -9.67 2.16
N ALA A 313 -3.36 -9.58 2.21
CA ALA A 313 -4.27 -10.69 2.49
C ALA A 313 -4.98 -11.25 1.23
N ALA A 314 -4.58 -10.86 0.02
CA ALA A 314 -5.13 -11.38 -1.23
C ALA A 314 -4.06 -12.24 -1.95
N PRO A 315 -4.34 -13.52 -2.27
CA PRO A 315 -3.32 -14.43 -2.82
C PRO A 315 -2.96 -14.15 -4.28
N LEU A 316 -3.70 -13.29 -4.98
CA LEU A 316 -3.49 -12.94 -6.38
C LEU A 316 -3.68 -11.43 -6.62
N PRO A 317 -2.88 -10.81 -7.50
CA PRO A 317 -3.19 -9.48 -8.03
C PRO A 317 -4.42 -9.53 -8.94
N ALA A 318 -5.10 -8.40 -9.08
CA ALA A 318 -6.20 -8.24 -10.04
C ALA A 318 -6.04 -6.97 -10.89
N ARG A 319 -6.67 -6.95 -12.07
CA ARG A 319 -6.73 -5.79 -12.97
C ARG A 319 -8.14 -5.23 -13.01
N PHE A 320 -8.31 -3.98 -12.61
CA PHE A 320 -9.58 -3.27 -12.68
C PHE A 320 -9.52 -2.18 -13.73
N ALA A 321 -10.62 -1.97 -14.47
CA ALA A 321 -10.85 -0.67 -15.10
C ALA A 321 -10.98 0.38 -13.98
N LEU A 322 -10.43 1.57 -14.13
CA LEU A 322 -10.41 2.56 -13.05
C LEU A 322 -11.83 2.93 -12.57
N ASP A 323 -12.82 2.95 -13.47
CA ASP A 323 -14.22 3.20 -13.07
C ASP A 323 -14.74 2.13 -12.09
N ASP A 324 -14.52 0.84 -12.40
CA ASP A 324 -14.84 -0.28 -11.51
C ASP A 324 -14.04 -0.23 -10.20
N TYR A 325 -12.76 0.21 -10.24
CA TYR A 325 -11.94 0.34 -9.04
C TYR A 325 -12.40 1.49 -8.12
N LEU A 326 -12.80 2.63 -8.69
CA LEU A 326 -13.38 3.72 -7.92
C LEU A 326 -14.73 3.30 -7.30
N ASN A 327 -15.58 2.60 -8.06
CA ASN A 327 -16.82 2.01 -7.54
C ASN A 327 -16.55 1.03 -6.38
N TYR A 328 -15.47 0.25 -6.46
CA TYR A 328 -14.97 -0.56 -5.36
C TYR A 328 -14.50 0.27 -4.15
N CYS A 329 -13.75 1.37 -4.34
CA CYS A 329 -13.32 2.24 -3.22
C CYS A 329 -14.49 2.79 -2.39
N HIS A 330 -15.62 3.10 -3.02
CA HIS A 330 -16.86 3.51 -2.32
C HIS A 330 -17.48 2.41 -1.47
N ARG A 331 -17.19 1.14 -1.77
CA ARG A 331 -17.91 -0.05 -1.29
C ARG A 331 -17.05 -0.98 -0.40
N ALA A 332 -15.73 -0.87 -0.50
CA ALA A 332 -14.75 -1.68 0.22
C ALA A 332 -15.03 -1.70 1.73
N THR A 333 -15.10 -2.91 2.30
CA THR A 333 -15.51 -3.19 3.69
C THR A 333 -14.73 -4.33 4.32
N GLU A 334 -13.69 -4.86 3.68
CA GLU A 334 -12.77 -5.88 4.18
C GLU A 334 -11.68 -5.34 5.13
N GLU A 335 -11.00 -6.25 5.84
CA GLU A 335 -9.92 -5.92 6.78
C GLU A 335 -8.70 -5.28 6.11
N ALA A 336 -8.29 -5.83 4.96
CA ALA A 336 -7.13 -5.37 4.21
C ALA A 336 -7.55 -5.13 2.75
N PRO A 337 -8.14 -3.97 2.41
CA PRO A 337 -8.62 -3.67 1.07
C PRO A 337 -7.57 -3.87 -0.02
N LEU A 338 -8.02 -4.24 -1.22
CA LEU A 338 -7.21 -4.10 -2.43
C LEU A 338 -6.78 -2.65 -2.62
N TYR A 339 -5.50 -2.46 -2.95
CA TYR A 339 -4.83 -1.18 -3.17
C TYR A 339 -4.29 -1.17 -4.60
N LEU A 340 -4.70 -0.19 -5.40
CA LEU A 340 -4.19 0.00 -6.76
C LEU A 340 -2.78 0.57 -6.65
N PHE A 341 -1.82 -0.15 -7.22
CA PHE A 341 -0.39 0.15 -7.15
C PHE A 341 0.23 -0.18 -8.50
N ASP A 342 0.04 0.71 -9.47
CA ASP A 342 0.35 0.45 -10.88
C ASP A 342 1.55 1.27 -11.38
N ARG A 343 2.62 0.53 -11.67
CA ARG A 343 3.90 1.03 -12.23
C ARG A 343 3.86 1.42 -13.71
N THR A 344 2.83 0.96 -14.43
CA THR A 344 2.65 1.14 -15.89
C THR A 344 1.61 2.21 -16.22
N PHE A 345 1.15 2.98 -15.23
CA PHE A 345 0.06 3.94 -15.39
C PHE A 345 0.30 4.97 -16.51
N GLY A 346 1.55 5.45 -16.64
CA GLY A 346 1.95 6.37 -17.70
C GLY A 346 1.94 5.77 -19.11
N THR A 347 2.06 4.44 -19.24
CA THR A 347 1.91 3.74 -20.53
C THR A 347 0.42 3.57 -20.88
N GLY A 348 -0.41 3.23 -19.89
CA GLY A 348 -1.86 3.07 -20.08
C GLY A 348 -2.61 4.40 -20.26
N CYS A 349 -2.14 5.48 -19.62
CA CYS A 349 -2.68 6.81 -19.76
C CYS A 349 -1.58 7.90 -19.61
N PRO A 350 -0.88 8.25 -20.70
CA PRO A 350 0.19 9.26 -20.68
C PRO A 350 -0.23 10.66 -20.21
N GLN A 351 -1.54 10.97 -20.18
CA GLN A 351 -2.03 12.23 -19.62
C GLN A 351 -1.73 12.34 -18.13
N LEU A 352 -1.77 11.24 -17.39
CA LEU A 352 -1.54 11.26 -15.93
C LEU A 352 -0.09 11.61 -15.57
N LEU A 353 0.89 11.33 -16.44
CA LEU A 353 2.27 11.82 -16.29
C LEU A 353 2.36 13.32 -16.60
N ARG A 354 1.79 13.76 -17.74
CA ARG A 354 1.73 15.17 -18.15
C ARG A 354 0.96 16.08 -17.19
N ASP A 355 0.21 15.51 -16.25
CA ASP A 355 -0.47 16.26 -15.22
C ASP A 355 0.48 16.68 -14.07
N PHE A 356 1.67 16.09 -13.91
CA PHE A 356 2.60 16.49 -12.84
C PHE A 356 4.09 16.55 -13.20
N ASP A 357 4.58 15.90 -14.27
CA ASP A 357 6.02 15.69 -14.44
C ASP A 357 6.83 17.00 -14.59
N ASP A 358 6.39 17.91 -15.46
CA ASP A 358 7.04 19.21 -15.65
C ASP A 358 6.90 20.08 -14.37
N ASP A 359 5.78 19.93 -13.65
CA ASP A 359 5.52 20.65 -12.41
C ASP A 359 6.35 20.12 -11.23
N LEU A 360 6.69 18.82 -11.21
CA LEU A 360 7.61 18.22 -10.25
C LEU A 360 9.02 18.76 -10.44
N GLY A 361 9.54 18.82 -11.67
CA GLY A 361 10.85 19.42 -11.94
C GLY A 361 10.88 20.92 -11.59
N ARG A 362 9.80 21.64 -11.89
CA ARG A 362 9.64 23.07 -11.60
C ARG A 362 9.53 23.37 -10.11
N THR A 363 8.69 22.64 -9.35
CA THR A 363 8.52 22.90 -7.92
C THR A 363 9.57 22.18 -7.09
N CYS A 364 9.94 20.93 -7.35
CA CYS A 364 10.95 20.18 -6.60
C CYS A 364 12.20 19.92 -7.45
N PRO A 365 13.02 20.95 -7.74
CA PRO A 365 14.14 20.84 -8.68
C PRO A 365 15.15 19.77 -8.29
N TRP A 366 15.36 19.49 -7.00
CA TRP A 366 16.22 18.39 -6.53
C TRP A 366 15.75 16.98 -6.96
N TRP A 367 14.50 16.84 -7.44
CA TRP A 367 13.95 15.62 -8.04
C TRP A 367 13.74 15.72 -9.57
N ASP A 368 14.18 16.80 -10.23
CA ASP A 368 14.22 16.89 -11.69
C ASP A 368 15.11 15.77 -12.27
N ARG A 369 14.68 15.21 -13.40
CA ARG A 369 15.39 14.16 -14.15
C ARG A 369 16.35 14.73 -15.20
N ASN A 370 16.20 15.99 -15.57
CA ASN A 370 16.99 16.67 -16.59
C ASN A 370 18.14 17.52 -16.01
N ALA A 371 18.24 17.61 -14.68
CA ALA A 371 19.14 18.52 -14.00
C ALA A 371 20.58 17.99 -13.89
N ASN A 372 21.53 18.93 -13.79
CA ASN A 372 22.98 18.65 -13.73
C ASN A 372 23.49 18.12 -12.37
N PHE A 373 22.61 17.80 -11.42
CA PHE A 373 22.97 17.18 -10.14
C PHE A 373 22.53 15.72 -10.12
N GLY A 374 23.34 14.85 -9.49
CA GLY A 374 23.22 13.39 -9.59
C GLY A 374 22.02 12.80 -8.85
N HIS A 375 20.84 12.96 -9.43
CA HIS A 375 19.54 12.42 -9.04
C HIS A 375 19.04 11.41 -10.11
N ASP A 376 18.02 10.60 -9.78
CA ASP A 376 17.47 9.51 -10.60
C ASP A 376 18.53 8.62 -11.29
N LEU A 377 19.59 8.21 -10.57
CA LEU A 377 20.75 7.55 -11.18
C LEU A 377 20.40 6.24 -11.91
N PHE A 378 19.37 5.48 -11.48
CA PHE A 378 18.91 4.32 -12.25
C PHE A 378 18.38 4.68 -13.66
N GLY A 379 18.13 5.95 -13.95
CA GLY A 379 17.81 6.46 -15.28
C GLY A 379 18.89 6.19 -16.34
N VAL A 380 20.17 6.05 -15.97
CA VAL A 380 21.27 5.74 -16.92
C VAL A 380 21.12 4.36 -17.57
N LEU A 381 20.34 3.46 -16.98
CA LEU A 381 19.99 2.17 -17.58
C LEU A 381 18.96 2.30 -18.72
N GLY A 382 18.22 3.41 -18.79
CA GLY A 382 17.09 3.60 -19.70
C GLY A 382 15.83 2.83 -19.27
N GLU A 383 14.66 3.30 -19.73
CA GLU A 383 13.35 2.86 -19.24
C GLU A 383 13.07 1.35 -19.39
N SER A 384 13.65 0.67 -20.38
CA SER A 384 13.49 -0.79 -20.56
C SER A 384 14.29 -1.62 -19.55
N ARG A 385 15.47 -1.14 -19.15
CA ARG A 385 16.44 -1.89 -18.34
C ARG A 385 16.39 -1.54 -16.85
N ARG A 386 16.09 -0.28 -16.51
CA ARG A 386 16.03 0.21 -15.12
C ARG A 386 14.96 -0.52 -14.29
N PRO A 387 15.13 -0.70 -12.97
CA PRO A 387 14.05 -1.17 -12.10
C PRO A 387 12.79 -0.29 -12.15
N ASP A 388 11.65 -0.87 -11.80
CA ASP A 388 10.41 -0.11 -11.57
C ASP A 388 10.63 0.99 -10.51
N TYR A 389 10.11 2.19 -10.78
CA TYR A 389 10.53 3.41 -10.07
C TYR A 389 9.42 4.46 -9.89
N GLN A 390 8.22 4.22 -10.41
CA GLN A 390 7.12 5.18 -10.35
C GLN A 390 5.78 4.45 -10.27
N TRP A 391 4.84 4.94 -9.46
CA TRP A 391 3.54 4.29 -9.28
C TRP A 391 2.41 5.32 -9.14
N LEU A 392 1.28 5.03 -9.79
CA LEU A 392 -0.01 5.58 -9.41
C LEU A 392 -0.57 4.72 -8.27
N ILE A 393 -0.97 5.39 -7.19
CA ILE A 393 -1.45 4.75 -5.95
C ILE A 393 -2.89 5.21 -5.71
N VAL A 394 -3.85 4.28 -5.64
CA VAL A 394 -5.26 4.58 -5.33
C VAL A 394 -5.83 3.58 -4.34
N GLY A 395 -6.60 4.03 -3.36
CA GLY A 395 -7.31 3.12 -2.44
C GLY A 395 -8.40 3.77 -1.57
N PRO A 396 -9.26 2.95 -0.96
CA PRO A 396 -10.31 3.43 -0.05
C PRO A 396 -9.76 3.94 1.28
N LYS A 397 -10.54 4.73 2.00
CA LYS A 397 -10.30 5.06 3.42
C LYS A 397 -10.06 3.78 4.26
N ARG A 398 -9.09 3.83 5.17
CA ARG A 398 -8.50 2.72 5.96
C ARG A 398 -7.58 1.74 5.20
N SER A 399 -7.42 1.85 3.88
CA SER A 399 -6.36 1.13 3.15
C SER A 399 -5.00 1.83 3.25
N GLY A 400 -3.96 1.23 2.67
CA GLY A 400 -2.63 1.83 2.56
C GLY A 400 -1.52 0.78 2.40
N SER A 401 -0.28 1.17 2.74
CA SER A 401 0.87 0.26 2.77
C SER A 401 1.19 -0.12 4.22
N SER A 402 1.39 -1.42 4.48
CA SER A 402 1.92 -1.92 5.76
C SER A 402 3.39 -1.51 5.96
N PHE A 403 4.00 -1.91 7.09
CA PHE A 403 5.40 -1.60 7.35
C PHE A 403 6.33 -2.29 6.34
N HIS A 404 7.06 -1.48 5.57
CA HIS A 404 8.06 -1.93 4.60
C HIS A 404 9.26 -0.98 4.59
N ILE A 405 10.33 -1.38 3.91
CA ILE A 405 11.46 -0.52 3.55
C ILE A 405 11.49 -0.48 2.02
N ASP A 406 11.80 0.67 1.42
CA ASP A 406 11.93 0.79 -0.03
C ASP A 406 12.96 -0.20 -0.62
N PRO A 407 12.61 -0.89 -1.73
CA PRO A 407 13.48 -1.90 -2.33
C PRO A 407 14.74 -1.29 -2.93
N ASN A 408 15.70 -2.13 -3.28
CA ASN A 408 16.94 -1.74 -3.99
C ASN A 408 17.78 -0.65 -3.26
N CYS A 409 17.51 -0.40 -1.97
CA CYS A 409 18.07 0.68 -1.15
C CYS A 409 17.79 2.11 -1.71
N THR A 410 16.71 2.29 -2.46
CA THR A 410 16.33 3.60 -3.04
C THR A 410 15.82 4.59 -1.98
N HIS A 411 16.02 5.88 -2.24
CA HIS A 411 15.17 6.94 -1.66
C HIS A 411 13.82 6.95 -2.38
N ALA A 412 12.81 7.60 -1.81
CA ALA A 412 11.55 7.85 -2.49
C ALA A 412 10.96 9.23 -2.16
N TRP A 413 9.98 9.66 -2.95
CA TRP A 413 9.06 10.74 -2.59
C TRP A 413 7.61 10.32 -2.84
N ASN A 414 6.67 10.88 -2.07
CA ASN A 414 5.23 10.65 -2.20
C ASN A 414 4.43 11.97 -2.18
N ALA A 415 3.49 12.14 -3.11
CA ALA A 415 2.62 13.30 -3.23
C ALA A 415 1.15 12.87 -3.18
N PRO A 416 0.41 13.16 -2.08
CA PRO A 416 -1.03 13.02 -2.05
C PRO A 416 -1.71 14.00 -3.00
N ILE A 417 -2.68 13.52 -3.78
CA ILE A 417 -3.47 14.32 -4.74
C ILE A 417 -4.94 14.36 -4.34
N ILE A 418 -5.48 13.25 -3.81
CA ILE A 418 -6.81 13.16 -3.19
C ILE A 418 -6.67 12.36 -1.89
N GLY A 419 -7.33 12.78 -0.80
CA GLY A 419 -7.22 12.17 0.52
C GLY A 419 -5.92 12.52 1.26
N ARG A 420 -6.04 12.77 2.57
CA ARG A 420 -4.87 12.85 3.47
C ARG A 420 -4.30 11.46 3.74
N LYS A 421 -2.98 11.39 3.94
CA LYS A 421 -2.26 10.16 4.32
C LYS A 421 -1.55 10.33 5.66
N ARG A 422 -1.81 9.42 6.59
CA ARG A 422 -1.10 9.29 7.87
C ARG A 422 0.14 8.43 7.67
N TRP A 423 1.31 8.92 8.09
CA TRP A 423 2.59 8.23 7.96
C TRP A 423 3.19 7.93 9.33
N ILE A 424 3.73 6.73 9.48
CA ILE A 424 4.51 6.31 10.65
C ILE A 424 5.83 5.71 10.15
N PHE A 425 6.93 6.28 10.64
CA PHE A 425 8.31 5.92 10.32
C PHE A 425 9.02 5.33 11.55
N TYR A 426 9.89 4.35 11.32
CA TYR A 426 10.84 3.84 12.30
C TYR A 426 12.28 3.93 11.75
N PRO A 427 13.26 4.41 12.54
CA PRO A 427 14.63 4.62 12.08
C PRO A 427 15.31 3.36 11.53
N PRO A 428 16.26 3.51 10.58
CA PRO A 428 17.10 2.42 10.08
C PRO A 428 17.75 1.61 11.23
N GLY A 429 17.32 0.35 11.39
CA GLY A 429 17.78 -0.56 12.45
C GLY A 429 16.84 -0.67 13.66
N VAL A 430 15.66 -0.05 13.60
CA VAL A 430 14.61 -0.17 14.61
C VAL A 430 13.37 -0.80 13.99
N ASN A 431 13.16 -2.10 14.21
CA ASN A 431 11.96 -2.77 13.72
C ASN A 431 10.70 -2.25 14.44
N PRO A 432 9.59 -1.96 13.75
CA PRO A 432 8.33 -1.54 14.37
C PRO A 432 7.77 -2.59 15.36
N PRO A 433 6.90 -2.20 16.31
CA PRO A 433 6.05 -3.12 17.06
C PRO A 433 5.36 -4.14 16.15
N GLY A 434 5.40 -5.42 16.53
CA GLY A 434 4.80 -6.52 15.76
C GLY A 434 5.52 -6.91 14.46
N VAL A 435 6.60 -6.24 14.07
CA VAL A 435 7.33 -6.49 12.80
C VAL A 435 8.66 -7.18 13.07
N PHE A 436 8.85 -8.36 12.49
CA PHE A 436 10.00 -9.24 12.71
C PHE A 436 10.54 -9.77 11.37
N PRO A 437 11.54 -9.07 10.76
CA PRO A 437 12.25 -9.59 9.60
C PRO A 437 13.10 -10.83 9.96
N SER A 438 13.27 -11.73 8.99
CA SER A 438 14.17 -12.88 9.11
C SER A 438 15.65 -12.46 9.14
N PRO A 439 16.60 -13.35 9.53
CA PRO A 439 18.03 -13.03 9.55
C PRO A 439 18.64 -12.69 8.18
N ASN A 440 18.00 -13.12 7.09
CA ASN A 440 18.27 -12.65 5.73
C ASN A 440 17.44 -11.40 5.37
N GLY A 441 16.25 -11.22 5.92
CA GLY A 441 15.32 -10.14 5.55
C GLY A 441 14.53 -10.43 4.27
N ASP A 442 14.59 -11.68 3.78
CA ASP A 442 13.79 -12.13 2.62
C ASP A 442 12.33 -12.42 3.01
N ASP A 443 12.08 -12.67 4.30
CA ASP A 443 10.76 -12.88 4.90
C ASP A 443 10.55 -11.88 6.05
N VAL A 444 9.32 -11.40 6.25
CA VAL A 444 8.98 -10.51 7.38
C VAL A 444 7.65 -10.93 7.98
N CYS A 445 7.66 -11.34 9.25
CA CYS A 445 6.44 -11.55 10.02
C CYS A 445 5.91 -10.19 10.49
N MET A 446 4.64 -9.88 10.19
CA MET A 446 3.98 -8.63 10.54
C MET A 446 2.45 -8.83 10.60
N PRO A 447 1.68 -7.88 11.16
CA PRO A 447 0.22 -7.89 11.10
C PRO A 447 -0.34 -7.99 9.67
N ILE A 448 -1.45 -8.71 9.54
CA ILE A 448 -2.17 -8.96 8.28
C ILE A 448 -2.71 -7.65 7.69
N SER A 449 -3.04 -6.68 8.55
CA SER A 449 -3.64 -5.41 8.17
C SER A 449 -3.11 -4.23 8.97
N ILE A 450 -3.25 -3.04 8.39
CA ILE A 450 -2.98 -1.78 9.09
C ILE A 450 -3.94 -1.63 10.28
N GLY A 451 -5.21 -2.04 10.11
CA GLY A 451 -6.19 -2.07 11.20
C GLY A 451 -5.73 -2.89 12.39
N GLU A 452 -5.25 -4.12 12.16
CA GLU A 452 -4.68 -4.97 13.21
C GLU A 452 -3.48 -4.30 13.90
N TRP A 453 -2.58 -3.66 13.16
CA TRP A 453 -1.44 -2.97 13.78
C TRP A 453 -1.89 -1.83 14.71
N PHE A 454 -2.80 -0.96 14.25
CA PHE A 454 -3.34 0.15 15.06
C PHE A 454 -4.19 -0.32 16.25
N LEU A 455 -4.83 -1.49 16.16
CA LEU A 455 -5.62 -2.05 17.26
C LEU A 455 -4.79 -2.80 18.30
N THR A 456 -3.70 -3.46 17.88
CA THR A 456 -2.91 -4.36 18.74
C THR A 456 -1.63 -3.71 19.28
N TYR A 457 -0.95 -2.86 18.51
CA TYR A 457 0.41 -2.39 18.82
C TYR A 457 0.53 -0.88 19.10
N TRP A 458 -0.56 -0.12 18.98
CA TRP A 458 -0.55 1.33 19.15
C TRP A 458 0.05 1.80 20.48
N ASP A 459 -0.31 1.18 21.60
CA ASP A 459 0.21 1.59 22.90
C ASP A 459 1.71 1.31 23.05
N GLU A 460 2.25 0.30 22.36
CA GLU A 460 3.70 0.06 22.31
C GLU A 460 4.40 1.11 21.43
N HIS A 461 3.79 1.47 20.30
CA HIS A 461 4.26 2.58 19.46
C HIS A 461 4.31 3.89 20.25
N VAL A 462 3.25 4.23 21.00
CA VAL A 462 3.21 5.41 21.88
C VAL A 462 4.33 5.39 22.92
N ARG A 463 4.57 4.25 23.61
CA ARG A 463 5.69 4.11 24.55
C ARG A 463 7.05 4.35 23.87
N ARG A 464 7.23 3.86 22.64
CA ARG A 464 8.49 4.02 21.87
C ARG A 464 8.77 5.47 21.43
N ARG A 465 7.76 6.37 21.37
CA ARG A 465 7.98 7.82 21.18
C ARG A 465 8.88 8.43 22.27
N SER A 466 8.78 7.91 23.49
CA SER A 466 9.53 8.39 24.67
C SER A 466 10.87 7.69 24.88
N ASN A 467 11.45 7.03 23.86
CA ASN A 467 12.75 6.36 23.96
C ASN A 467 13.84 7.35 24.46
N PRO A 468 14.65 7.02 25.48
CA PRO A 468 15.74 7.88 25.93
C PRO A 468 16.73 8.26 24.84
N ASP A 469 16.93 7.38 23.84
CA ASP A 469 17.73 7.65 22.64
C ASP A 469 16.84 8.26 21.54
N PRO A 470 17.05 9.54 21.14
CA PRO A 470 16.27 10.17 20.08
C PRO A 470 16.43 9.50 18.71
N SER A 471 17.59 8.90 18.43
CA SER A 471 17.87 8.23 17.15
C SER A 471 17.06 6.94 16.93
N ARG A 472 16.37 6.48 17.98
CA ARG A 472 15.53 5.27 17.98
C ARG A 472 14.04 5.53 18.17
N ARG A 473 13.61 6.80 18.15
CA ARG A 473 12.20 7.19 18.23
C ARG A 473 11.51 7.03 16.87
N PRO A 474 10.25 6.58 16.81
CA PRO A 474 9.47 6.71 15.59
C PRO A 474 9.24 8.17 15.22
N MET A 475 9.05 8.43 13.93
CA MET A 475 8.67 9.74 13.40
C MET A 475 7.30 9.64 12.71
N GLU A 476 6.48 10.68 12.81
CA GLU A 476 5.09 10.67 12.36
C GLU A 476 4.70 11.99 11.68
N CYS A 477 3.82 11.92 10.69
CA CYS A 477 3.20 13.10 10.09
C CYS A 477 1.89 12.75 9.37
N THR A 478 1.14 13.76 8.96
CA THR A 478 -0.04 13.63 8.11
C THR A 478 0.15 14.51 6.88
N ALA A 479 0.44 13.91 5.73
CA ALA A 479 0.60 14.62 4.46
C ALA A 479 -0.78 14.87 3.83
N ARG A 480 -1.01 16.10 3.36
CA ARG A 480 -2.28 16.54 2.75
C ARG A 480 -2.14 16.69 1.23
N PRO A 481 -3.26 16.74 0.48
CA PRO A 481 -3.26 17.19 -0.91
C PRO A 481 -2.58 18.57 -1.03
N GLY A 482 -1.54 18.66 -1.86
CA GLY A 482 -0.70 19.85 -1.99
C GLY A 482 0.68 19.76 -1.35
N ASP A 483 0.94 18.77 -0.50
CA ASP A 483 2.28 18.51 0.07
C ASP A 483 3.07 17.50 -0.78
N VAL A 484 4.39 17.38 -0.52
CA VAL A 484 5.20 16.25 -0.97
C VAL A 484 6.12 15.79 0.16
N LEU A 485 6.17 14.49 0.42
CA LEU A 485 6.95 13.87 1.49
C LEU A 485 8.20 13.18 0.93
N PHE A 486 9.37 13.46 1.51
CA PHE A 486 10.62 12.74 1.27
C PHE A 486 10.73 11.52 2.19
N VAL A 487 11.00 10.36 1.59
CA VAL A 487 11.18 9.06 2.25
C VAL A 487 12.64 8.62 2.08
N PRO A 488 13.47 8.70 3.13
CA PRO A 488 14.87 8.30 3.04
C PRO A 488 15.03 6.77 3.03
N HIS A 489 16.07 6.28 2.35
CA HIS A 489 16.30 4.84 2.21
C HIS A 489 16.53 4.15 3.58
N GLY A 490 16.10 2.89 3.70
CA GLY A 490 16.28 2.11 4.93
C GLY A 490 15.31 2.45 6.08
N TRP A 491 14.42 3.43 5.93
CA TRP A 491 13.40 3.70 6.94
C TRP A 491 12.22 2.73 6.80
N TRP A 492 11.92 2.01 7.89
CA TRP A 492 10.68 1.25 8.01
C TRP A 492 9.51 2.23 8.02
N HIS A 493 8.53 2.09 7.12
CA HIS A 493 7.40 3.02 7.09
C HIS A 493 6.06 2.35 6.72
N MET A 494 4.98 2.89 7.31
CA MET A 494 3.59 2.51 7.10
C MET A 494 2.79 3.75 6.70
N VAL A 495 1.82 3.56 5.80
CA VAL A 495 0.98 4.62 5.24
C VAL A 495 -0.49 4.24 5.37
N LEU A 496 -1.32 5.11 5.93
CA LEU A 496 -2.76 4.91 6.14
C LEU A 496 -3.57 6.02 5.47
N ASN A 497 -4.52 5.64 4.61
CA ASN A 497 -5.45 6.56 3.93
C ASN A 497 -6.59 6.95 4.89
N ILE A 498 -6.64 8.22 5.32
CA ILE A 498 -7.62 8.69 6.32
C ILE A 498 -8.82 9.45 5.70
N GLY A 499 -8.74 9.85 4.42
CA GLY A 499 -9.79 10.57 3.70
C GLY A 499 -9.61 12.09 3.69
N ASP A 500 -10.64 12.82 3.24
CA ASP A 500 -10.58 14.26 2.95
C ASP A 500 -11.22 15.16 4.02
N ASN A 501 -12.24 14.70 4.75
CA ASN A 501 -12.96 15.50 5.76
C ASN A 501 -12.02 16.05 6.85
N ASP A 502 -11.84 17.37 6.97
CA ASP A 502 -11.13 17.99 8.12
C ASP A 502 -12.00 18.05 9.40
N ASP A 503 -13.19 17.43 9.37
CA ASP A 503 -14.25 17.44 10.40
C ASP A 503 -13.88 16.81 11.77
N ASP A 504 -12.61 16.47 12.03
CA ASP A 504 -12.13 16.08 13.37
C ASP A 504 -12.16 17.27 14.37
N ASP A 505 -12.36 18.50 13.90
CA ASP A 505 -12.28 19.74 14.70
C ASP A 505 -13.65 20.25 15.21
N TYR A 506 -14.79 19.71 14.71
CA TYR A 506 -16.13 20.02 15.22
C TYR A 506 -17.12 18.85 14.98
N ILE A 507 -17.31 18.01 16.01
CA ILE A 507 -18.52 17.18 16.18
C ILE A 507 -19.22 17.69 17.45
N ASP A 508 -20.00 18.77 17.28
CA ASP A 508 -20.85 19.35 18.33
C ASP A 508 -22.26 19.63 17.77
N ASP A 509 -22.86 18.58 17.21
CA ASP A 509 -24.31 18.38 17.17
C ASP A 509 -24.58 16.87 17.01
N VAL A 510 -25.51 16.34 17.79
CA VAL A 510 -25.92 14.92 17.81
C VAL A 510 -27.35 14.84 17.20
N ASP A 511 -27.70 13.69 16.63
CA ASP A 511 -29.01 13.32 16.03
C ASP A 511 -29.16 13.34 14.49
N ASP A 512 -28.08 13.18 13.71
CA ASP A 512 -28.19 12.67 12.32
C ASP A 512 -27.26 11.49 12.01
N ASP A 513 -27.81 10.27 12.05
CA ASP A 513 -27.19 9.01 11.60
C ASP A 513 -26.78 9.03 10.10
N ARG A 514 -27.15 10.07 9.33
CA ARG A 514 -26.86 10.22 7.90
C ARG A 514 -25.57 11.00 7.61
N VAL A 515 -24.82 11.43 8.62
CA VAL A 515 -23.40 11.85 8.46
C VAL A 515 -22.52 10.62 8.22
N GLY A 516 -22.81 9.89 7.14
CA GLY A 516 -22.17 8.64 6.80
C GLY A 516 -20.69 8.83 6.48
N ASP A 517 -19.89 7.82 6.83
CA ASP A 517 -18.48 7.66 6.45
C ASP A 517 -18.33 7.82 4.92
N ARG A 518 -18.07 9.06 4.46
CA ARG A 518 -17.91 9.40 3.03
C ARG A 518 -16.70 8.67 2.48
N ARG A 519 -16.97 7.48 1.95
CA ARG A 519 -16.01 6.66 1.22
C ARG A 519 -15.74 7.32 -0.14
N GLY A 520 -14.59 6.99 -0.69
CA GLY A 520 -14.00 7.64 -1.83
C GLY A 520 -12.56 7.19 -1.98
N ALA A 521 -11.98 7.49 -3.14
CA ALA A 521 -10.63 7.07 -3.47
C ALA A 521 -9.59 8.11 -3.04
N SER A 522 -8.70 7.74 -2.10
CA SER A 522 -7.46 8.48 -1.87
C SER A 522 -6.47 8.16 -2.98
N VAL A 523 -5.91 9.18 -3.63
CA VAL A 523 -5.03 9.10 -4.81
C VAL A 523 -3.68 9.75 -4.49
N ALA A 524 -2.58 9.12 -4.90
CA ALA A 524 -1.25 9.69 -4.81
C ALA A 524 -0.32 9.22 -5.92
N LEU A 525 0.77 9.95 -6.06
CA LEU A 525 1.90 9.65 -6.92
C LEU A 525 3.13 9.39 -6.05
N THR A 526 3.96 8.44 -6.46
CA THR A 526 5.24 8.17 -5.80
C THR A 526 6.31 7.82 -6.81
N ARG A 527 7.57 8.18 -6.53
CA ARG A 527 8.74 7.65 -7.23
C ARG A 527 9.84 7.24 -6.27
N ASN A 528 10.56 6.20 -6.67
CA ASN A 528 11.77 5.71 -6.04
C ASN A 528 12.98 6.09 -6.90
N TYR A 529 14.07 6.50 -6.27
CA TYR A 529 15.25 7.02 -6.95
C TYR A 529 16.57 6.65 -6.24
N VAL A 530 17.65 6.81 -6.98
CA VAL A 530 19.02 6.77 -6.48
C VAL A 530 19.65 8.13 -6.73
N SER A 531 20.43 8.64 -5.79
CA SER A 531 21.22 9.86 -5.96
C SER A 531 22.66 9.61 -5.51
N ALA A 532 23.49 10.64 -5.63
CA ALA A 532 24.87 10.63 -5.14
C ALA A 532 25.00 10.33 -3.63
N SER A 533 23.94 10.48 -2.82
CA SER A 533 24.00 10.29 -1.36
C SER A 533 23.85 8.82 -0.94
N ASN A 534 22.94 8.06 -1.58
CA ASN A 534 22.69 6.63 -1.30
C ASN A 534 23.34 5.65 -2.29
N LEU A 535 23.92 6.09 -3.42
CA LEU A 535 24.67 5.24 -4.35
C LEU A 535 25.63 4.22 -3.68
N PRO A 536 26.40 4.56 -2.62
CA PRO A 536 27.26 3.58 -1.93
C PRO A 536 26.50 2.40 -1.32
N ASP A 537 25.36 2.69 -0.67
CA ASP A 537 24.53 1.70 -0.01
C ASP A 537 23.66 0.92 -1.02
N VAL A 538 23.28 1.53 -2.14
CA VAL A 538 22.62 0.89 -3.30
C VAL A 538 23.55 -0.10 -4.00
N LEU A 539 24.78 0.29 -4.34
CA LEU A 539 25.74 -0.60 -5.02
C LEU A 539 26.00 -1.86 -4.19
N ARG A 540 26.23 -1.72 -2.88
CA ARG A 540 26.37 -2.89 -2.00
C ARG A 540 25.07 -3.69 -1.87
N PHE A 541 23.89 -3.06 -1.87
CA PHE A 541 22.62 -3.80 -1.88
C PHE A 541 22.53 -4.69 -3.12
N LEU A 542 22.82 -4.16 -4.32
CA LEU A 542 22.80 -4.94 -5.56
C LEU A 542 23.79 -6.12 -5.51
N ASP A 543 24.96 -5.95 -4.91
CA ASP A 543 25.97 -7.01 -4.81
C ASP A 543 25.66 -8.07 -3.72
N THR A 544 24.98 -7.69 -2.64
CA THR A 544 24.81 -8.54 -1.42
C THR A 544 23.37 -9.01 -1.17
N ARG A 545 22.38 -8.39 -1.82
CA ARG A 545 20.94 -8.64 -1.65
C ARG A 545 20.24 -9.01 -2.96
N VAL A 546 20.94 -9.74 -3.85
CA VAL A 546 20.40 -10.24 -5.14
C VAL A 546 19.02 -10.90 -5.01
N GLY A 547 18.78 -11.64 -3.92
CA GLY A 547 17.49 -12.25 -3.58
C GLY A 547 16.33 -11.27 -3.36
N GLN A 548 16.62 -10.02 -2.98
CA GLN A 548 15.66 -8.96 -2.67
C GLN A 548 15.54 -7.88 -3.78
N ILE A 549 16.32 -7.97 -4.86
CA ILE A 549 16.24 -7.00 -5.96
C ILE A 549 14.86 -7.11 -6.63
N SER A 550 14.10 -6.03 -6.58
CA SER A 550 12.72 -5.95 -7.08
C SER A 550 12.59 -5.07 -8.33
N GLY A 551 11.38 -4.95 -8.86
CA GLY A 551 11.07 -4.07 -10.00
C GLY A 551 11.56 -4.55 -11.37
N CYS A 552 12.02 -5.80 -11.48
CA CYS A 552 12.68 -6.34 -12.68
C CYS A 552 12.16 -7.73 -13.10
N ARG A 553 11.90 -8.62 -12.13
CA ARG A 553 11.71 -10.08 -12.33
C ARG A 553 10.53 -10.50 -13.19
N ASP A 554 9.48 -9.69 -13.28
CA ASP A 554 8.25 -10.04 -13.99
C ASP A 554 8.17 -9.51 -15.43
N ARG A 555 9.17 -8.72 -15.86
CA ARG A 555 9.27 -8.19 -17.22
C ARG A 555 9.80 -9.24 -18.20
N ARG A 556 8.91 -9.99 -18.85
CA ARG A 556 9.26 -11.03 -19.86
C ARG A 556 9.64 -10.47 -21.25
N GLY A 557 10.34 -9.33 -21.30
CA GLY A 557 10.66 -8.60 -22.54
C GLY A 557 12.16 -8.41 -22.78
N GLU A 558 12.52 -8.16 -24.04
CA GLU A 558 13.90 -7.86 -24.42
C GLU A 558 14.39 -6.56 -23.76
N GLY A 559 15.42 -6.66 -22.92
CA GLY A 559 16.06 -5.52 -22.24
C GLY A 559 15.94 -5.51 -20.71
N ALA A 560 15.03 -6.26 -20.10
CA ALA A 560 14.95 -6.36 -18.65
C ALA A 560 16.23 -7.03 -18.09
N VAL A 561 16.90 -6.37 -17.13
CA VAL A 561 18.13 -6.89 -16.53
C VAL A 561 17.78 -7.83 -15.38
N ALA A 562 18.42 -9.00 -15.36
CA ALA A 562 18.24 -9.98 -14.30
C ALA A 562 18.79 -9.45 -12.94
N PRO A 563 18.18 -9.80 -11.79
CA PRO A 563 18.70 -9.45 -10.46
C PRO A 563 20.20 -9.70 -10.31
N GLU A 564 20.67 -10.85 -10.80
CA GLU A 564 22.05 -11.33 -10.71
C GLU A 564 23.04 -10.46 -11.51
N ASP A 565 22.56 -9.76 -12.53
CA ASP A 565 23.35 -8.90 -13.42
C ASP A 565 23.25 -7.41 -13.06
N MET A 566 22.22 -7.00 -12.31
CA MET A 566 21.86 -5.60 -12.06
C MET A 566 23.03 -4.76 -11.52
N GLY A 567 23.79 -5.30 -10.56
CA GLY A 567 24.95 -4.62 -9.97
C GLY A 567 26.10 -4.38 -10.95
N ARG A 568 26.24 -5.20 -12.01
CA ARG A 568 27.23 -5.02 -13.08
C ARG A 568 26.71 -4.03 -14.12
N GLU A 569 25.50 -4.25 -14.63
CA GLU A 569 24.94 -3.43 -15.71
C GLU A 569 24.76 -1.96 -15.30
N PHE A 570 24.40 -1.71 -14.03
CA PHE A 570 24.29 -0.35 -13.51
C PHE A 570 25.65 0.36 -13.45
N ARG A 571 26.73 -0.34 -13.04
CA ARG A 571 28.09 0.21 -13.05
C ARG A 571 28.58 0.52 -14.45
N MET A 572 28.35 -0.39 -15.40
CA MET A 572 28.72 -0.17 -16.81
C MET A 572 28.00 1.05 -17.40
N ALA A 573 26.70 1.21 -17.10
CA ALA A 573 25.93 2.36 -17.56
C ALA A 573 26.35 3.69 -16.89
N LEU A 574 26.72 3.68 -15.60
CA LEU A 574 27.28 4.85 -14.91
C LEU A 574 28.63 5.30 -15.49
N LEU A 575 29.47 4.36 -15.95
CA LEU A 575 30.75 4.66 -16.59
C LEU A 575 30.56 5.16 -18.04
N ALA A 576 29.68 4.53 -18.82
CA ALA A 576 29.41 4.92 -20.21
C ALA A 576 28.94 6.39 -20.33
N VAL A 577 28.12 6.86 -19.40
CA VAL A 577 27.67 8.27 -19.33
C VAL A 577 28.81 9.26 -19.02
N GLU A 578 29.96 8.80 -18.49
CA GLU A 578 31.16 9.65 -18.43
C GLU A 578 31.94 9.66 -19.74
N GLU A 579 32.08 8.52 -20.41
CA GLU A 579 32.79 8.44 -21.69
C GLU A 579 32.05 9.28 -22.77
N GLU A 580 30.73 9.19 -22.81
CA GLU A 580 29.85 9.97 -23.69
C GLU A 580 29.98 11.49 -23.41
N LYS A 581 29.78 11.92 -22.16
CA LYS A 581 29.94 13.35 -21.79
C LYS A 581 31.37 13.86 -21.87
N GLY A 582 32.36 12.97 -21.80
CA GLY A 582 33.76 13.28 -22.08
C GLY A 582 33.98 13.57 -23.56
N ALA A 583 33.43 12.73 -24.45
CA ALA A 583 33.51 12.91 -25.89
C ALA A 583 32.74 14.14 -26.38
N GLU A 584 31.50 14.35 -25.93
CA GLU A 584 30.72 15.57 -26.24
C GLU A 584 31.49 16.85 -25.87
N GLN A 585 32.12 16.84 -24.68
CA GLN A 585 32.90 17.98 -24.21
C GLN A 585 34.21 18.16 -24.99
N GLU A 586 34.86 17.08 -25.43
CA GLU A 586 36.08 17.17 -26.23
C GLU A 586 35.78 17.59 -27.69
N GLU A 587 34.63 17.21 -28.27
CA GLU A 587 34.14 17.69 -29.57
C GLU A 587 33.78 19.18 -29.54
N VAL A 588 33.07 19.65 -28.49
CA VAL A 588 32.84 21.09 -28.27
C VAL A 588 34.17 21.83 -28.13
N TRP A 589 35.15 21.26 -27.42
CA TRP A 589 36.50 21.85 -27.33
C TRP A 589 37.31 21.76 -28.64
N GLU A 590 36.94 20.94 -29.63
CA GLU A 590 37.53 21.01 -30.98
C GLU A 590 36.90 22.13 -31.79
N LEU A 591 35.58 22.26 -31.77
CA LEU A 591 34.88 23.38 -32.41
C LEU A 591 35.29 24.75 -31.83
N GLU A 592 35.46 24.86 -30.52
CA GLU A 592 36.00 26.07 -29.87
C GLU A 592 37.46 26.34 -30.28
N ARG A 593 38.32 25.31 -30.37
CA ARG A 593 39.71 25.44 -30.83
C ARG A 593 39.83 25.82 -32.31
N GLU A 594 38.90 25.38 -33.14
CA GLU A 594 38.84 25.78 -34.55
C GLU A 594 38.35 27.23 -34.68
N TRP A 595 37.33 27.65 -33.92
CA TRP A 595 36.90 29.05 -33.82
C TRP A 595 37.99 29.99 -33.31
N GLU A 596 38.75 29.60 -32.28
CA GLU A 596 39.90 30.37 -31.79
C GLU A 596 40.98 30.51 -32.89
N GLN A 597 41.26 29.44 -33.64
CA GLN A 597 42.24 29.47 -34.74
C GLN A 597 41.77 30.28 -35.97
N GLU A 598 40.46 30.36 -36.24
CA GLU A 598 39.93 31.26 -37.27
C GLU A 598 39.97 32.74 -36.85
N GLN A 599 39.88 33.05 -35.54
CA GLN A 599 39.95 34.45 -35.04
C GLN A 599 41.37 34.93 -34.73
N ASP A 600 42.31 34.04 -34.35
CA ASP A 600 43.75 34.35 -34.20
C ASP A 600 44.41 34.80 -35.53
N LEU A 601 43.72 34.66 -36.67
CA LEU A 601 44.14 35.21 -37.96
C LEU A 601 43.84 36.72 -38.12
N ASP A 602 43.05 37.33 -37.24
CA ASP A 602 42.49 38.70 -37.45
C ASP A 602 42.65 39.66 -36.24
N ASN A 603 43.25 39.25 -35.10
CA ASN A 603 43.59 40.17 -34.00
C ASN A 603 44.86 39.81 -33.19
N ASP A 604 45.96 40.48 -33.49
CA ASP A 604 47.22 40.39 -32.74
C ASP A 604 47.27 41.45 -31.60
N GLU A 605 46.62 41.21 -30.44
CA GLU A 605 47.05 41.82 -29.17
C GLU A 605 46.44 41.29 -27.83
N LYS A 606 47.27 41.31 -26.79
CA LYS A 606 46.97 41.41 -25.33
C LYS A 606 46.25 40.26 -24.57
N LYS A 607 47.09 39.49 -23.87
CA LYS A 607 47.01 39.13 -22.41
C LYS A 607 45.60 39.00 -21.75
N CYS A 608 45.28 37.76 -21.36
CA CYS A 608 44.80 37.48 -19.99
C CYS A 608 45.53 36.24 -19.44
N SER A 609 45.91 36.24 -18.14
CA SER A 609 46.74 35.17 -17.55
C SER A 609 46.27 34.62 -16.20
N ASP A 610 45.26 35.20 -15.55
CA ASP A 610 44.72 34.69 -14.29
C ASP A 610 43.50 33.76 -14.50
N GLU A 611 42.62 34.06 -15.45
CA GLU A 611 41.44 33.23 -15.77
C GLU A 611 41.81 31.81 -16.24
N ARG A 612 42.99 31.63 -16.85
CA ARG A 612 43.57 30.32 -17.21
C ARG A 612 43.83 29.39 -16.02
N LEU A 613 43.80 29.90 -14.78
CA LEU A 613 43.93 29.09 -13.56
C LEU A 613 42.55 28.65 -13.01
N ASP A 614 41.52 29.49 -13.11
CA ASP A 614 40.13 29.08 -12.79
C ASP A 614 39.60 28.05 -13.80
N TYR A 615 39.93 28.20 -15.08
CA TYR A 615 39.65 27.21 -16.12
C TYR A 615 40.09 25.78 -15.74
N LYS A 616 41.30 25.63 -15.18
CA LYS A 616 41.82 24.34 -14.69
C LYS A 616 41.19 23.88 -13.37
N THR A 617 40.49 24.77 -12.67
CA THR A 617 39.76 24.47 -11.43
C THR A 617 38.34 23.96 -11.75
N ARG A 618 37.68 24.54 -12.77
CA ARG A 618 36.42 24.01 -13.34
C ARG A 618 36.55 22.55 -13.80
N ARG A 619 37.70 22.17 -14.37
CA ARG A 619 38.07 20.80 -14.81
C ARG A 619 37.98 19.70 -13.72
N ARG A 620 37.70 20.04 -12.45
CA ARG A 620 37.62 19.11 -11.31
C ARG A 620 36.24 18.93 -10.67
N LYS A 621 35.17 19.52 -11.22
CA LYS A 621 33.81 19.32 -10.68
C LYS A 621 33.18 17.97 -11.09
N GLY A 622 33.52 16.92 -10.35
CA GLY A 622 32.69 15.73 -10.16
C GLY A 622 32.45 14.85 -11.39
N LYS A 623 33.49 14.09 -11.79
CA LYS A 623 33.33 12.97 -12.74
C LYS A 623 32.46 11.83 -12.16
N TRP A 624 31.80 11.03 -12.99
CA TRP A 624 30.99 9.92 -12.51
C TRP A 624 31.85 8.79 -11.94
N ALA A 625 33.04 8.54 -12.48
CA ALA A 625 34.07 7.67 -11.93
C ALA A 625 34.61 8.18 -10.60
N ASP A 626 34.75 9.51 -10.41
CA ASP A 626 35.09 10.09 -9.09
C ASP A 626 33.99 9.79 -8.06
N LEU A 627 32.71 9.84 -8.46
CA LEU A 627 31.58 9.51 -7.59
C LEU A 627 31.46 8.01 -7.33
N LEU A 628 31.62 7.19 -8.38
CA LEU A 628 31.55 5.73 -8.33
C LEU A 628 32.69 5.17 -7.48
N ALA A 629 33.94 5.57 -7.72
CA ALA A 629 35.09 5.11 -6.92
C ALA A 629 34.97 5.49 -5.43
N LYS A 630 34.47 6.70 -5.12
CA LYS A 630 34.15 7.09 -3.73
C LYS A 630 33.01 6.25 -3.15
N SER A 631 32.00 5.94 -3.96
CA SER A 631 30.87 5.12 -3.55
C SER A 631 31.27 3.67 -3.31
N GLU A 632 32.14 3.10 -4.13
CA GLU A 632 32.68 1.75 -3.93
C GLU A 632 33.68 1.65 -2.78
N ALA A 633 34.46 2.71 -2.52
CA ALA A 633 35.27 2.80 -1.31
C ALA A 633 34.37 2.77 -0.06
N ARG A 634 33.39 3.68 0.02
CA ARG A 634 32.42 3.76 1.13
C ARG A 634 31.55 2.51 1.26
N ALA A 635 31.20 1.86 0.16
CA ALA A 635 30.46 0.59 0.17
C ALA A 635 31.22 -0.53 0.92
N LYS A 636 32.56 -0.55 0.80
CA LYS A 636 33.45 -1.51 1.47
C LYS A 636 33.64 -1.21 2.97
N GLU A 637 33.39 0.01 3.43
CA GLU A 637 33.54 0.44 4.83
C GLU A 637 32.39 -0.02 5.74
N GLY A 638 31.20 -0.32 5.19
CA GLY A 638 30.05 -0.86 5.92
C GLY A 638 28.73 -0.12 5.67
N TRP A 639 27.65 -0.56 6.31
CA TRP A 639 26.30 -0.02 6.09
C TRP A 639 26.14 1.40 6.67
N GLY A 640 25.92 2.38 5.78
CA GLY A 640 25.73 3.78 6.13
C GLY A 640 24.51 3.97 7.04
N CYS A 641 23.34 3.51 6.58
CA CYS A 641 22.13 3.43 7.40
C CYS A 641 22.11 2.16 8.28
N GLY A 642 21.44 2.23 9.43
CA GLY A 642 21.39 1.13 10.41
C GLY A 642 20.52 -0.07 10.00
N ALA A 643 19.64 0.09 9.00
CA ALA A 643 18.61 -0.88 8.59
C ALA A 643 19.11 -2.29 8.27
N TRP A 644 20.37 -2.38 7.85
CA TRP A 644 20.95 -3.58 7.26
C TRP A 644 22.16 -4.12 8.04
N ARG A 645 22.50 -3.52 9.20
CA ARG A 645 23.70 -3.84 9.99
C ARG A 645 23.61 -5.20 10.71
N ASP A 646 22.42 -5.60 11.12
CA ASP A 646 22.23 -6.71 12.09
C ASP A 646 21.99 -8.07 11.43
N LEU A 647 22.11 -8.15 10.10
CA LEU A 647 21.75 -9.34 9.31
C LEU A 647 23.02 -10.05 8.81
N PRO A 648 23.29 -11.32 9.22
CA PRO A 648 24.56 -12.01 8.94
C PRO A 648 24.86 -12.16 7.45
N GLN A 649 26.14 -11.98 7.08
CA GLN A 649 26.58 -12.13 5.71
C GLN A 649 26.43 -13.59 5.24
N PRO A 650 25.70 -13.87 4.13
CA PRO A 650 25.88 -15.13 3.42
C PRO A 650 27.32 -15.20 2.90
N THR A 651 27.97 -16.36 3.06
CA THR A 651 29.38 -16.52 2.66
C THR A 651 29.52 -16.33 1.15
N CYS A 652 30.26 -15.29 0.74
CA CYS A 652 30.42 -14.92 -0.67
C CYS A 652 30.93 -16.10 -1.49
N SER A 653 30.10 -16.60 -2.42
CA SER A 653 30.49 -17.65 -3.34
C SER A 653 31.54 -17.10 -4.32
N ARG A 654 32.69 -17.78 -4.43
CA ARG A 654 33.94 -17.26 -5.02
C ARG A 654 33.87 -16.62 -6.43
N ARG A 655 32.81 -16.89 -7.21
CA ARG A 655 32.65 -16.40 -8.59
C ARG A 655 32.76 -14.87 -8.75
N ASN A 656 32.33 -14.10 -7.77
CA ASN A 656 32.34 -12.63 -7.88
C ASN A 656 33.73 -12.00 -7.59
N ALA A 657 34.67 -12.75 -7.01
CA ALA A 657 36.06 -12.29 -6.88
C ALA A 657 36.81 -12.42 -8.21
N GLU A 658 36.66 -13.56 -8.87
CA GLU A 658 37.34 -13.92 -10.13
C GLU A 658 36.92 -13.02 -11.32
N LEU A 659 35.77 -12.34 -11.23
CA LEU A 659 35.31 -11.37 -12.24
C LEU A 659 35.92 -9.97 -12.09
N ASN A 660 36.25 -9.53 -10.87
CA ASN A 660 36.81 -8.19 -10.64
C ASN A 660 38.31 -8.11 -10.97
N GLU A 661 39.06 -9.20 -10.77
CA GLU A 661 40.48 -9.28 -11.16
C GLU A 661 40.67 -9.30 -12.70
N GLY A 662 39.62 -9.56 -13.47
CA GLY A 662 39.67 -9.62 -14.94
C GLY A 662 39.72 -8.27 -15.66
N ILE A 663 39.41 -7.15 -14.98
CA ILE A 663 39.30 -5.82 -15.60
C ILE A 663 40.64 -5.05 -15.53
N ASP A 664 41.35 -5.10 -14.40
CA ASP A 664 42.68 -4.47 -14.25
C ASP A 664 43.76 -5.09 -15.16
N ALA A 665 43.54 -6.33 -15.63
CA ALA A 665 44.51 -7.07 -16.45
C ALA A 665 44.60 -6.62 -17.92
N MET A 666 43.72 -5.72 -18.40
CA MET A 666 43.56 -5.44 -19.84
C MET A 666 44.06 -4.04 -20.30
N MET A 667 44.85 -3.33 -19.48
CA MET A 667 45.45 -2.03 -19.83
C MET A 667 46.97 -1.95 -19.58
N THR A 668 47.76 -2.80 -20.24
CA THR A 668 49.18 -2.48 -20.53
C THR A 668 49.49 -2.75 -22.01
N ALA A 669 50.42 -1.99 -22.58
CA ALA A 669 50.52 -1.82 -24.02
C ALA A 669 51.62 -2.64 -24.67
N GLU A 670 51.25 -3.65 -25.46
CA GLU A 670 52.13 -4.22 -26.49
C GLU A 670 51.33 -4.86 -27.64
N ASP A 671 50.91 -4.04 -28.63
CA ASP A 671 51.00 -4.43 -30.05
C ASP A 671 50.72 -3.25 -31.00
N ARG A 672 51.79 -2.68 -31.58
CA ARG A 672 51.71 -1.82 -32.78
C ARG A 672 52.43 -2.52 -33.92
N LYS A 673 51.68 -2.80 -35.01
CA LYS A 673 52.08 -3.43 -36.29
C LYS A 673 52.10 -4.98 -36.27
N CYS A 674 51.17 -5.58 -37.01
CA CYS A 674 51.48 -6.07 -38.36
C CYS A 674 50.20 -6.23 -39.21
N SER A 675 50.33 -6.67 -40.47
CA SER A 675 49.25 -6.69 -41.46
C SER A 675 48.80 -8.08 -41.89
N SER A 676 47.49 -8.17 -42.18
CA SER A 676 46.87 -8.92 -43.30
C SER A 676 46.49 -10.41 -43.18
N LYS A 677 45.20 -10.64 -43.53
CA LYS A 677 44.61 -11.79 -44.27
C LYS A 677 44.46 -13.17 -43.59
N ILE A 678 43.47 -13.91 -44.13
CA ILE A 678 43.10 -15.34 -43.91
C ILE A 678 42.20 -15.58 -42.66
N VAL A 679 41.02 -16.21 -42.73
CA VAL A 679 40.11 -16.60 -43.85
C VAL A 679 38.64 -16.64 -43.35
N ARG A 680 37.66 -16.70 -44.27
CA ARG A 680 36.20 -16.76 -43.99
C ARG A 680 35.72 -18.15 -43.47
N SER A 681 34.48 -18.16 -42.97
CA SER A 681 33.50 -19.29 -42.98
C SER A 681 33.68 -20.42 -41.93
N SER A 682 32.65 -21.19 -41.51
CA SER A 682 31.18 -21.00 -41.43
C SER A 682 30.49 -22.23 -40.80
N ILE A 683 29.19 -22.12 -40.46
CA ILE A 683 28.17 -23.21 -40.51
C ILE A 683 28.13 -24.26 -39.36
N LEU A 684 26.99 -24.20 -38.64
CA LEU A 684 26.13 -25.27 -38.06
C LEU A 684 26.67 -26.45 -37.19
N ALA A 685 26.02 -26.52 -36.02
CA ALA A 685 25.36 -27.70 -35.44
C ALA A 685 26.16 -28.95 -35.01
N ARG A 686 26.05 -29.28 -33.72
CA ARG A 686 26.04 -30.69 -33.27
C ARG A 686 25.28 -30.92 -31.96
N ALA A 687 24.08 -31.46 -32.06
CA ALA A 687 23.43 -32.19 -30.97
C ALA A 687 23.62 -33.70 -31.20
N LYS A 688 24.05 -34.45 -30.18
CA LYS A 688 23.96 -35.93 -30.15
C LYS A 688 23.78 -36.45 -28.73
N ARG A 689 22.83 -37.39 -28.58
CA ARG A 689 22.74 -38.29 -27.43
C ARG A 689 23.75 -39.46 -27.59
N PRO A 690 24.18 -40.11 -26.51
CA PRO A 690 24.48 -41.54 -26.51
C PRO A 690 23.18 -42.37 -26.35
N ALA A 691 23.24 -43.67 -26.65
CA ALA A 691 22.16 -44.63 -26.39
C ALA A 691 22.74 -46.02 -26.13
N PHE A 692 22.01 -46.85 -25.38
CA PHE A 692 22.25 -48.29 -25.23
C PHE A 692 20.91 -49.03 -25.17
N ALA A 693 20.91 -50.27 -25.66
CA ALA A 693 19.86 -51.29 -25.58
C ALA A 693 20.50 -52.56 -24.96
N LEU A 694 19.85 -53.68 -24.64
CA LEU A 694 18.57 -54.32 -25.01
C LEU A 694 17.77 -54.65 -23.70
N ASP A 695 16.69 -55.43 -23.61
CA ASP A 695 16.16 -56.53 -24.45
C ASP A 695 14.62 -56.74 -24.28
N ALA A 696 14.03 -57.69 -25.00
CA ALA A 696 12.58 -57.79 -25.26
C ALA A 696 11.80 -58.84 -24.43
N GLY A 697 10.47 -58.72 -24.44
CA GLY A 697 9.51 -59.71 -23.91
C GLY A 697 8.05 -59.41 -24.30
N ASP A 698 7.38 -60.35 -24.96
CA ASP A 698 6.02 -60.21 -25.51
C ASP A 698 4.90 -60.50 -24.50
N ALA A 699 3.80 -59.73 -24.55
CA ALA A 699 2.45 -60.17 -24.17
C ALA A 699 1.36 -59.24 -24.74
N ARG A 700 0.20 -59.80 -25.12
CA ARG A 700 -1.02 -59.06 -25.51
C ARG A 700 -2.14 -59.33 -24.49
N ALA A 701 -2.93 -58.31 -24.13
CA ALA A 701 -4.36 -58.45 -23.81
C ALA A 701 -5.06 -57.08 -23.64
N ASP A 702 -6.36 -57.09 -23.86
CA ASP A 702 -7.30 -55.97 -23.92
C ASP A 702 -7.59 -55.24 -22.60
N GLY A 703 -8.10 -54.01 -22.72
CA GLY A 703 -9.35 -53.65 -22.02
C GLY A 703 -9.30 -52.61 -20.89
N ALA A 704 -10.40 -51.84 -20.83
CA ALA A 704 -10.77 -50.87 -19.80
C ALA A 704 -9.86 -49.63 -19.62
N GLY A 705 -10.46 -48.54 -19.15
CA GLY A 705 -9.79 -47.24 -18.97
C GLY A 705 -9.48 -46.93 -17.51
N ALA A 706 -8.44 -46.13 -17.28
CA ALA A 706 -8.12 -45.52 -16.00
C ALA A 706 -7.61 -44.09 -16.21
N VAL A 707 -7.90 -43.19 -15.26
CA VAL A 707 -7.36 -41.83 -15.23
C VAL A 707 -5.90 -41.89 -14.78
N SER A 708 -4.99 -41.27 -15.54
CA SER A 708 -3.57 -41.18 -15.18
C SER A 708 -3.32 -40.02 -14.19
N PRO A 709 -2.78 -40.25 -12.99
CA PRO A 709 -2.37 -39.19 -12.08
C PRO A 709 -1.01 -38.61 -12.50
N SER A 710 -0.85 -37.28 -12.40
CA SER A 710 0.43 -36.59 -12.59
C SER A 710 1.04 -36.18 -11.25
N SER A 711 2.17 -36.79 -10.85
CA SER A 711 2.84 -36.53 -9.58
C SER A 711 4.22 -35.88 -9.74
N ALA A 712 4.26 -34.56 -9.59
CA ALA A 712 5.41 -33.71 -9.26
C ALA A 712 4.82 -32.42 -8.67
N LEU A 713 5.04 -32.00 -7.42
CA LEU A 713 6.17 -32.20 -6.49
C LEU A 713 7.50 -31.63 -6.99
N GLU A 714 7.43 -30.41 -7.54
CA GLU A 714 8.48 -29.41 -7.36
C GLU A 714 8.01 -28.37 -6.33
N GLY A 715 8.93 -27.88 -5.48
CA GLY A 715 8.59 -27.02 -4.35
C GLY A 715 8.44 -25.56 -4.75
N PHE A 716 7.23 -25.01 -4.67
CA PHE A 716 7.00 -23.58 -4.85
C PHE A 716 7.56 -22.79 -3.66
N SER A 717 8.69 -22.12 -3.88
CA SER A 717 9.23 -21.11 -2.95
C SER A 717 8.37 -19.85 -3.04
N PHE A 718 7.63 -19.55 -1.98
CA PHE A 718 6.84 -18.33 -1.85
C PHE A 718 7.75 -17.16 -1.45
N SER A 719 8.42 -16.53 -2.41
CA SER A 719 8.99 -15.20 -2.16
C SER A 719 7.85 -14.18 -2.04
N PHE A 720 7.61 -13.67 -0.83
CA PHE A 720 6.75 -12.51 -0.63
C PHE A 720 7.40 -11.28 -1.26
N ALA A 721 6.99 -10.96 -2.49
CA ALA A 721 7.34 -9.70 -3.13
C ALA A 721 6.60 -8.57 -2.39
N PHE A 722 7.30 -7.86 -1.50
CA PHE A 722 6.77 -6.70 -0.81
C PHE A 722 6.46 -5.57 -1.81
N LEU A 723 5.15 -5.35 -2.00
CA LEU A 723 4.43 -4.26 -2.70
C LEU A 723 4.68 -4.08 -4.22
#